data_AF-A0A8T6ZK30-F1
#
_entry.id   AF-A0A8T6ZK30-F1
#
_cell.length_a   1.000
_cell.length_b   1.000
_cell.length_c   1.000
_cell.angle_alpha   90.00
_cell.angle_beta   90.00
_cell.angle_gamma   90.00
#
_symmetry.space_group_name_H-M   'P 1'
#
loop_
_entity.id
_entity.type
_entity.pdbx_description
1 polymer ?
#
loop_
_entity_poly.entity_id
_entity_poly.type
_entity_poly.pdbx_seq_one_letter_code
_entity_poly.pdbx_strand_id
1 'polypeptide(L)'
;MADILKPDRWAAASQGNMFANLTAPFAGGAQVRDIACDATGHAAIPDVTRDPLLVVAPAAALGASGLQVSAVLLPGNAPASFSTAVFAPWTEAGAFVPLHLPTVDPDVRTAAPFTLVLTLAAIAADGTTSAIAANQIANLIQLQLIEGIFGRLLYALSAEKHTIRRQARELAAMRQLAGAAGDALDRVGAEVAVPRLADRLAADAGHIVLQPWTDAGGAPVPEPDDNYRRRLALFRPFLRATRARLDEALNGPGLPSAPNAGLLAGLGVQARFQIDERVNPFAVAVHLISTGSDAVRTNFLAYVRAVHLIWPQDEPTANGVHLARALSTERRASVETLRASLRQSFDFPAQAALAPLLASALDRVGRCRRALGQAAHWSVTRAQDGAANSRYQLGLGVDLKPPAAADLDALAAAVAHPPAIADAELAALVGTMTPVSSATDPAGAWFLNACGLQTVYAVDAATLYVSHLPAFGLVIAGPANAAVNASATLQAAYQAPGDPAANVVIHDGLAATLAQWTASGGTAWAALSAVDATTAWNAAAPHAAADPPLAVFRAAGLADLTAPAPIVAQLEALPPELVTTIALPAALASAVLAGTPSAAGDLKRLVGLFAANGLASALPLTTTDHRVILTIGAIGLPGAGVNLSDRRSVGFRWYTVPLTGSGGQVKPIGSRTVFTSATAGLTAVVVLGYARRPGLNDPYEFRASVPNGTLLTIPQYEYLMNTLGEILPIGVLVNTFTLRQSGVDLNGDGHADPLPPSAARTFRPFRQDRHRGLVVPPLPAADTGA
;
A
#
# COMPACT_ATOMS: atom_id res chain seq x y z
N MET A 1 -13.44 0.68 -23.80
CA MET A 1 -14.72 -0.05 -23.66
C MET A 1 -15.69 0.14 -24.84
N ALA A 2 -15.61 1.23 -25.62
CA ALA A 2 -16.63 1.54 -26.64
C ALA A 2 -16.47 0.87 -28.03
N ASP A 3 -15.31 0.27 -28.36
CA ASP A 3 -15.03 -0.09 -29.76
C ASP A 3 -15.66 -1.40 -30.26
N ILE A 4 -15.97 -2.37 -29.40
CA ILE A 4 -16.48 -3.70 -29.86
C ILE A 4 -18.01 -3.73 -29.99
N LEU A 5 -18.74 -2.85 -29.30
CA LEU A 5 -20.20 -2.70 -29.39
C LEU A 5 -20.62 -1.44 -30.15
N LYS A 6 -19.69 -0.83 -30.90
CA LYS A 6 -19.95 0.41 -31.65
C LYS A 6 -21.16 0.17 -32.59
N PRO A 7 -22.24 0.95 -32.45
CA PRO A 7 -23.41 0.78 -33.30
C PRO A 7 -23.04 1.19 -34.73
N ASP A 8 -22.98 0.20 -35.62
CA ASP A 8 -22.89 0.45 -37.06
C ASP A 8 -24.31 0.74 -37.57
N ARG A 9 -24.71 2.01 -37.49
CA ARG A 9 -26.03 2.46 -37.95
C ARG A 9 -26.29 2.13 -39.42
N TRP A 10 -25.24 2.11 -40.25
CA TRP A 10 -25.34 1.75 -41.66
C TRP A 10 -25.59 0.25 -41.83
N ALA A 11 -24.84 -0.63 -41.16
CA ALA A 11 -25.07 -2.07 -41.29
C ALA A 11 -26.32 -2.57 -40.55
N ALA A 12 -26.78 -1.84 -39.51
CA ALA A 12 -27.98 -2.11 -38.74
C ALA A 12 -29.27 -1.73 -39.50
N ALA A 13 -29.29 -0.59 -40.23
CA ALA A 13 -30.42 -0.16 -41.06
C ALA A 13 -30.46 -0.90 -42.42
N SER A 14 -30.40 -2.24 -42.40
CA SER A 14 -30.39 -3.06 -43.61
C SER A 14 -31.57 -2.78 -44.53
N GLN A 15 -32.75 -2.55 -43.93
CA GLN A 15 -33.93 -2.13 -44.67
C GLN A 15 -33.67 -0.79 -45.38
N GLY A 16 -33.30 0.27 -44.66
CA GLY A 16 -33.01 1.59 -45.26
C GLY A 16 -32.01 1.51 -46.41
N ASN A 17 -30.96 0.71 -46.27
CA ASN A 17 -29.98 0.49 -47.35
C ASN A 17 -30.57 -0.26 -48.55
N MET A 18 -31.42 -1.28 -48.34
CA MET A 18 -32.09 -1.98 -49.43
C MET A 18 -32.98 -1.01 -50.22
N PHE A 19 -33.74 -0.15 -49.53
CA PHE A 19 -34.58 0.88 -50.17
C PHE A 19 -33.74 1.93 -50.92
N ALA A 20 -32.63 2.38 -50.35
CA ALA A 20 -31.74 3.35 -50.99
C ALA A 20 -31.07 2.83 -52.28
N ASN A 21 -30.95 1.52 -52.44
CA ASN A 21 -30.36 0.88 -53.62
C ASN A 21 -31.40 0.47 -54.68
N LEU A 22 -32.69 0.76 -54.48
CA LEU A 22 -33.71 0.49 -55.49
C LEU A 22 -33.57 1.45 -56.67
N THR A 23 -33.71 0.92 -57.88
CA THR A 23 -33.63 1.72 -59.11
C THR A 23 -34.94 1.65 -59.91
N ALA A 24 -35.27 2.78 -60.55
CA ALA A 24 -36.35 2.93 -61.53
C ALA A 24 -37.71 2.27 -61.12
N PRO A 25 -38.23 1.19 -61.75
CA PRO A 25 -39.57 0.69 -61.43
C PRO A 25 -39.68 0.08 -60.03
N PHE A 26 -38.57 -0.42 -59.47
CA PHE A 26 -38.56 -0.99 -58.11
C PHE A 26 -38.66 0.09 -57.03
N ALA A 27 -38.09 1.28 -57.27
CA ALA A 27 -38.22 2.43 -56.38
C ALA A 27 -39.66 2.98 -56.38
N GLY A 28 -40.41 2.83 -57.49
CA GLY A 28 -41.83 3.16 -57.55
C GLY A 28 -42.75 2.15 -56.86
N GLY A 29 -42.30 0.89 -56.72
CA GLY A 29 -43.06 -0.22 -56.13
C GLY A 29 -42.84 -0.42 -54.62
N ALA A 30 -41.91 0.32 -54.01
CA ALA A 30 -41.61 0.26 -52.60
C ALA A 30 -41.21 1.65 -52.09
N GLN A 31 -41.98 2.21 -51.15
CA GLN A 31 -41.66 3.50 -50.52
C GLN A 31 -41.48 3.32 -49.02
N VAL A 32 -40.62 4.14 -48.43
CA VAL A 32 -40.42 4.22 -46.98
C VAL A 32 -40.46 5.68 -46.54
N ARG A 33 -41.20 5.96 -45.47
CA ARG A 33 -41.26 7.30 -44.87
C ARG A 33 -41.22 7.23 -43.35
N ASP A 34 -40.51 8.16 -42.73
CA ASP A 34 -40.50 8.31 -41.27
C ASP A 34 -41.84 8.89 -40.80
N ILE A 35 -42.39 8.34 -39.71
CA ILE A 35 -43.62 8.80 -39.08
C ILE A 35 -43.25 9.47 -37.75
N ALA A 36 -43.64 10.75 -37.60
CA ALA A 36 -43.41 11.47 -36.36
C ALA A 36 -44.38 10.98 -35.27
N CYS A 37 -43.85 10.82 -34.06
CA CYS A 37 -44.65 10.63 -32.86
C CYS A 37 -44.67 11.96 -32.08
N ASP A 38 -45.84 12.40 -31.64
CA ASP A 38 -45.96 13.61 -30.84
C ASP A 38 -45.62 13.37 -29.35
N ALA A 39 -45.59 14.45 -28.56
CA ALA A 39 -45.27 14.39 -27.13
C ALA A 39 -46.31 13.63 -26.28
N THR A 40 -47.45 13.26 -26.87
CA THR A 40 -48.51 12.46 -26.23
C THR A 40 -48.48 10.99 -26.63
N GLY A 41 -47.50 10.59 -27.45
CA GLY A 41 -47.37 9.21 -27.93
C GLY A 41 -48.26 8.91 -29.14
N HIS A 42 -48.83 9.92 -29.82
CA HIS A 42 -49.64 9.71 -31.01
C HIS A 42 -48.79 9.72 -32.28
N ALA A 43 -49.11 8.83 -33.21
CA ALA A 43 -48.54 8.77 -34.54
C ALA A 43 -49.67 8.82 -35.58
N ALA A 44 -49.76 9.91 -36.33
CA ALA A 44 -50.81 10.15 -37.31
C ALA A 44 -50.32 9.83 -38.73
N ILE A 45 -51.12 9.06 -39.47
CA ILE A 45 -50.92 8.75 -40.89
C ILE A 45 -52.11 9.37 -41.65
N PRO A 46 -52.00 10.62 -42.12
CA PRO A 46 -53.15 11.39 -42.63
C PRO A 46 -53.55 11.02 -44.07
N ASP A 47 -52.69 10.30 -44.79
CA ASP A 47 -52.89 10.00 -46.20
C ASP A 47 -53.42 8.57 -46.43
N VAL A 48 -54.07 8.37 -47.56
CA VAL A 48 -54.38 7.04 -48.08
C VAL A 48 -53.07 6.36 -48.50
N THR A 49 -52.81 5.15 -48.00
CA THR A 49 -51.52 4.46 -48.18
C THR A 49 -51.69 3.14 -48.91
N ARG A 50 -50.74 2.79 -49.78
CA ARG A 50 -50.84 1.57 -50.61
C ARG A 50 -50.09 0.41 -49.99
N ASP A 51 -50.78 -0.69 -49.71
CA ASP A 51 -50.20 -1.86 -49.05
C ASP A 51 -49.26 -1.49 -47.86
N PRO A 52 -49.73 -0.71 -46.87
CA PRO A 52 -48.87 -0.19 -45.80
C PRO A 52 -48.41 -1.28 -44.82
N LEU A 53 -47.20 -1.14 -44.29
CA LEU A 53 -46.69 -1.88 -43.14
C LEU A 53 -46.01 -0.86 -42.22
N LEU A 54 -46.51 -0.70 -41.00
CA LEU A 54 -45.90 0.17 -40.00
C LEU A 54 -44.89 -0.65 -39.19
N VAL A 55 -43.66 -0.17 -39.16
CA VAL A 55 -42.56 -0.77 -38.39
C VAL A 55 -42.04 0.21 -37.34
N VAL A 56 -41.49 -0.34 -36.26
CA VAL A 56 -40.88 0.41 -35.16
C VAL A 56 -39.49 -0.12 -34.87
N ALA A 57 -38.56 0.76 -34.50
CA ALA A 57 -37.22 0.42 -34.04
C ALA A 57 -36.83 1.28 -32.82
N PRO A 58 -35.90 0.84 -31.98
CA PRO A 58 -35.34 1.71 -30.95
C PRO A 58 -34.43 2.77 -31.60
N ALA A 59 -34.47 4.00 -31.07
CA ALA A 59 -33.66 5.12 -31.54
C ALA A 59 -32.18 5.02 -31.10
N ALA A 60 -31.92 4.28 -30.03
CA ALA A 60 -30.60 3.94 -29.50
C ALA A 60 -30.44 2.43 -29.31
N ALA A 61 -29.21 1.93 -29.33
CA ALA A 61 -28.96 0.52 -29.06
C ALA A 61 -29.33 0.20 -27.61
N LEU A 62 -30.05 -0.91 -27.42
CA LEU A 62 -30.40 -1.42 -26.10
C LEU A 62 -29.19 -2.11 -25.48
N GLY A 63 -29.05 -1.98 -24.16
CA GLY A 63 -28.06 -2.68 -23.35
C GLY A 63 -28.59 -4.02 -22.85
N ALA A 64 -28.41 -4.30 -21.55
CA ALA A 64 -28.95 -5.50 -20.90
C ALA A 64 -30.48 -5.46 -20.67
N SER A 65 -31.14 -4.37 -21.01
CA SER A 65 -32.59 -4.17 -20.87
C SER A 65 -33.30 -4.31 -22.21
N GLY A 66 -34.52 -4.83 -22.19
CA GLY A 66 -35.43 -4.85 -23.34
C GLY A 66 -36.35 -3.62 -23.39
N LEU A 67 -37.10 -3.51 -24.49
CA LEU A 67 -38.10 -2.48 -24.70
C LEU A 67 -39.37 -3.11 -25.27
N GLN A 68 -40.52 -2.78 -24.69
CA GLN A 68 -41.83 -3.19 -25.16
C GLN A 68 -42.56 -1.98 -25.74
N VAL A 69 -43.12 -2.14 -26.94
CA VAL A 69 -43.94 -1.13 -27.61
C VAL A 69 -45.31 -1.72 -27.91
N SER A 70 -46.36 -1.09 -27.41
CA SER A 70 -47.75 -1.44 -27.72
C SER A 70 -48.42 -0.27 -28.43
N ALA A 71 -49.31 -0.57 -29.38
CA ALA A 71 -50.06 0.42 -30.14
C ALA A 71 -51.57 0.17 -30.05
N VAL A 72 -52.37 1.23 -30.12
CA VAL A 72 -53.85 1.22 -30.14
C VAL A 72 -54.37 2.20 -31.19
N LEU A 73 -55.40 1.85 -31.97
CA LEU A 73 -55.98 2.69 -33.02
C LEU A 73 -56.96 3.75 -32.47
N LEU A 74 -56.98 4.96 -33.06
CA LEU A 74 -57.97 6.03 -32.82
C LEU A 74 -58.64 6.50 -34.13
N PRO A 75 -59.96 6.81 -34.18
CA PRO A 75 -61.07 6.43 -33.30
C PRO A 75 -62.03 5.44 -34.01
N GLY A 76 -62.22 4.23 -33.49
CA GLY A 76 -63.18 3.27 -34.05
C GLY A 76 -63.58 2.23 -33.00
N ASN A 77 -64.87 1.93 -32.91
CA ASN A 77 -65.51 1.24 -31.80
C ASN A 77 -64.81 -0.09 -31.42
N ALA A 78 -64.32 -0.13 -30.18
CA ALA A 78 -63.52 -1.16 -29.49
C ALA A 78 -61.99 -1.11 -29.74
N PRO A 79 -61.17 -0.95 -28.67
CA PRO A 79 -59.72 -1.04 -28.78
C PRO A 79 -59.32 -2.47 -29.12
N ALA A 80 -59.03 -2.73 -30.40
CA ALA A 80 -58.32 -3.93 -30.79
C ALA A 80 -56.85 -3.75 -30.37
N SER A 81 -56.44 -4.36 -29.26
CA SER A 81 -55.02 -4.43 -28.87
C SER A 81 -54.25 -5.09 -30.01
N PHE A 82 -53.29 -4.38 -30.59
CA PHE A 82 -52.43 -4.93 -31.63
C PHE A 82 -51.32 -5.80 -31.03
N SER A 83 -50.62 -6.53 -31.90
CA SER A 83 -49.41 -7.26 -31.55
C SER A 83 -48.39 -6.31 -30.90
N THR A 84 -47.97 -6.62 -29.68
CA THR A 84 -46.90 -5.91 -28.99
C THR A 84 -45.56 -6.20 -29.65
N ALA A 85 -44.82 -5.17 -30.03
CA ALA A 85 -43.43 -5.31 -30.48
C ALA A 85 -42.51 -5.37 -29.25
N VAL A 86 -41.76 -6.46 -29.12
CA VAL A 86 -40.81 -6.66 -28.02
C VAL A 86 -39.39 -6.69 -28.58
N PHE A 87 -38.58 -5.74 -28.13
CA PHE A 87 -37.14 -5.71 -28.37
C PHE A 87 -36.43 -6.36 -27.19
N ALA A 88 -35.74 -7.46 -27.45
CA ALA A 88 -34.91 -8.12 -26.46
C ALA A 88 -33.64 -7.27 -26.15
N PRO A 89 -32.93 -7.57 -25.03
CA PRO A 89 -31.62 -6.98 -24.75
C PRO A 89 -30.67 -7.06 -25.94
N TRP A 90 -29.74 -6.10 -26.01
CA TRP A 90 -28.70 -5.97 -27.04
C TRP A 90 -29.19 -5.66 -28.46
N THR A 91 -30.48 -5.34 -28.63
CA THR A 91 -31.03 -4.90 -29.92
C THR A 91 -30.39 -3.58 -30.39
N GLU A 92 -29.99 -3.50 -31.65
CA GLU A 92 -29.37 -2.30 -32.21
C GLU A 92 -30.39 -1.19 -32.50
N ALA A 93 -29.91 0.05 -32.51
CA ALA A 93 -30.69 1.17 -33.06
C ALA A 93 -31.06 0.89 -34.52
N GLY A 94 -32.31 1.16 -34.90
CA GLY A 94 -32.79 0.94 -36.27
C GLY A 94 -33.09 -0.52 -36.66
N ALA A 95 -33.14 -1.44 -35.69
CA ALA A 95 -33.66 -2.79 -35.91
C ALA A 95 -35.20 -2.77 -35.95
N PHE A 96 -35.77 -2.69 -37.14
CA PHE A 96 -37.22 -2.52 -37.33
C PHE A 96 -38.00 -3.84 -37.16
N VAL A 97 -39.05 -3.79 -36.35
CA VAL A 97 -40.00 -4.90 -36.10
C VAL A 97 -41.41 -4.45 -36.52
N PRO A 98 -42.29 -5.34 -37.01
CA PRO A 98 -43.65 -4.97 -37.39
C PRO A 98 -44.43 -4.52 -36.17
N LEU A 99 -45.04 -3.33 -36.24
CA LEU A 99 -45.91 -2.81 -35.19
C LEU A 99 -47.38 -2.99 -35.56
N HIS A 100 -47.73 -2.65 -36.80
CA HIS A 100 -49.10 -2.71 -37.27
C HIS A 100 -49.18 -2.96 -38.78
N LEU A 101 -50.10 -3.85 -39.17
CA LEU A 101 -50.46 -4.11 -40.56
C LEU A 101 -51.89 -3.61 -40.78
N PRO A 102 -52.09 -2.41 -41.36
CA PRO A 102 -53.42 -1.88 -41.62
C PRO A 102 -54.23 -2.78 -42.54
N THR A 103 -55.54 -2.88 -42.28
CA THR A 103 -56.48 -3.50 -43.20
C THR A 103 -56.55 -2.67 -44.48
N VAL A 104 -56.41 -3.33 -45.63
CA VAL A 104 -56.49 -2.70 -46.95
C VAL A 104 -57.77 -3.11 -47.65
N ASP A 105 -58.34 -2.20 -48.42
CA ASP A 105 -59.39 -2.51 -49.38
C ASP A 105 -58.83 -3.49 -50.44
N PRO A 106 -59.48 -4.63 -50.70
CA PRO A 106 -58.96 -5.66 -51.60
C PRO A 106 -58.90 -5.20 -53.06
N ASP A 107 -59.76 -4.27 -53.49
CA ASP A 107 -59.89 -3.84 -54.88
C ASP A 107 -58.88 -2.74 -55.21
N VAL A 108 -58.72 -1.77 -54.32
CA VAL A 108 -57.78 -0.64 -54.54
C VAL A 108 -56.43 -0.84 -53.86
N ARG A 109 -56.28 -1.84 -52.99
CA ARG A 109 -55.05 -2.15 -52.23
C ARG A 109 -54.55 -1.00 -51.35
N THR A 110 -55.46 -0.13 -50.92
CA THR A 110 -55.15 1.03 -50.06
C THR A 110 -55.78 0.93 -48.69
N ALA A 111 -55.15 1.54 -47.69
CA ALA A 111 -55.70 1.75 -46.36
C ALA A 111 -56.11 3.23 -46.19
N ALA A 112 -57.22 3.47 -45.51
CA ALA A 112 -57.67 4.80 -45.13
C ALA A 112 -56.72 5.44 -44.09
N PRO A 113 -56.72 6.77 -43.93
CA PRO A 113 -55.96 7.45 -42.88
C PRO A 113 -56.24 6.89 -41.48
N PHE A 114 -55.21 6.80 -40.64
CA PHE A 114 -55.34 6.24 -39.28
C PHE A 114 -54.37 6.90 -38.29
N THR A 115 -54.71 6.84 -37.00
CA THR A 115 -53.85 7.34 -35.91
C THR A 115 -53.65 6.25 -34.88
N LEU A 116 -52.42 6.12 -34.37
CA LEU A 116 -52.06 5.19 -33.30
C LEU A 116 -51.66 5.94 -32.02
N VAL A 117 -52.03 5.37 -30.87
CA VAL A 117 -51.50 5.72 -29.54
C VAL A 117 -50.48 4.67 -29.15
N LEU A 118 -49.28 5.11 -28.80
CA LEU A 118 -48.18 4.23 -28.41
C LEU A 118 -47.99 4.25 -26.90
N THR A 119 -47.70 3.09 -26.34
CA THR A 119 -47.26 2.94 -24.95
C THR A 119 -45.98 2.12 -24.91
N LEU A 120 -45.02 2.58 -24.11
CA LEU A 120 -43.71 1.96 -23.96
C LEU A 120 -43.52 1.44 -22.54
N ALA A 121 -42.87 0.29 -22.41
CA ALA A 121 -42.35 -0.20 -21.13
C ALA A 121 -40.91 -0.67 -21.30
N ALA A 122 -40.04 -0.31 -20.35
CA ALA A 122 -38.70 -0.89 -20.27
C ALA A 122 -38.81 -2.26 -19.60
N ILE A 123 -38.06 -3.24 -20.12
CA ILE A 123 -37.98 -4.59 -19.55
C ILE A 123 -36.60 -4.72 -18.90
N ALA A 124 -36.56 -4.89 -17.59
CA ALA A 124 -35.31 -5.13 -16.87
C ALA A 124 -34.80 -6.57 -17.10
N ALA A 125 -33.56 -6.85 -16.71
CA ALA A 125 -32.93 -8.16 -16.91
C ALA A 125 -33.64 -9.30 -16.16
N ASP A 126 -34.35 -8.98 -15.07
CA ASP A 126 -35.17 -9.90 -14.29
C ASP A 126 -36.59 -10.11 -14.88
N GLY A 127 -36.89 -9.47 -16.03
CA GLY A 127 -38.18 -9.53 -16.70
C GLY A 127 -39.23 -8.56 -16.15
N THR A 128 -38.91 -7.77 -15.12
CA THR A 128 -39.83 -6.75 -14.60
C THR A 128 -40.03 -5.63 -15.62
N THR A 129 -41.26 -5.14 -15.72
CA THR A 129 -41.63 -4.10 -16.67
C THR A 129 -41.99 -2.79 -15.98
N SER A 130 -41.44 -1.68 -16.46
CA SER A 130 -41.74 -0.34 -15.96
C SER A 130 -42.21 0.56 -17.09
N ALA A 131 -43.38 1.19 -16.91
CA ALA A 131 -43.95 2.10 -17.91
C ALA A 131 -43.06 3.33 -18.15
N ILE A 132 -42.95 3.73 -19.41
CA ILE A 132 -42.22 4.93 -19.84
C ILE A 132 -43.24 6.06 -20.09
N ALA A 133 -42.90 7.26 -19.64
CA ALA A 133 -43.76 8.43 -19.81
C ALA A 133 -43.94 8.80 -21.29
N ALA A 134 -45.17 9.20 -21.68
CA ALA A 134 -45.52 9.47 -23.08
C ALA A 134 -44.61 10.52 -23.77
N ASN A 135 -44.19 11.54 -23.02
CA ASN A 135 -43.30 12.59 -23.50
C ASN A 135 -41.87 12.12 -23.84
N GLN A 136 -41.48 10.91 -23.43
CA GLN A 136 -40.19 10.31 -23.75
C GLN A 136 -40.23 9.40 -24.98
N ILE A 137 -41.42 9.00 -25.43
CA ILE A 137 -41.59 8.00 -26.50
C ILE A 137 -40.89 8.41 -27.79
N ALA A 138 -41.11 9.64 -28.25
CA ALA A 138 -40.53 10.17 -29.49
C ALA A 138 -38.98 10.18 -29.49
N ASN A 139 -38.34 10.16 -28.32
CA ASN A 139 -36.88 10.13 -28.20
C ASN A 139 -36.29 8.71 -28.15
N LEU A 140 -37.11 7.69 -27.90
CA LEU A 140 -36.68 6.32 -27.65
C LEU A 140 -36.96 5.37 -28.82
N ILE A 141 -37.90 5.71 -29.71
CA ILE A 141 -38.26 4.89 -30.87
C ILE A 141 -38.29 5.70 -32.15
N GLN A 142 -38.11 5.00 -33.27
CA GLN A 142 -38.31 5.50 -34.63
C GLN A 142 -39.43 4.69 -35.27
N LEU A 143 -40.37 5.37 -35.94
CA LEU A 143 -41.45 4.74 -36.70
C LEU A 143 -41.23 4.97 -38.19
N GLN A 144 -41.47 3.93 -38.98
CA GLN A 144 -41.46 4.03 -40.43
C GLN A 144 -42.69 3.35 -41.02
N LEU A 145 -43.26 3.99 -42.04
CA LEU A 145 -44.27 3.39 -42.88
C LEU A 145 -43.63 2.90 -44.17
N ILE A 146 -43.82 1.61 -44.45
CA ILE A 146 -43.41 0.95 -45.68
C ILE A 146 -44.65 0.78 -46.56
N GLU A 147 -44.57 1.20 -47.82
CA GLU A 147 -45.66 1.07 -48.78
C GLU A 147 -45.28 0.15 -49.96
N GLY A 148 -46.27 -0.57 -50.47
CA GLY A 148 -46.12 -1.51 -51.58
C GLY A 148 -45.76 -2.94 -51.16
N ILE A 149 -46.28 -3.93 -51.90
CA ILE A 149 -46.02 -5.36 -51.67
C ILE A 149 -44.52 -5.66 -51.76
N PHE A 150 -43.81 -5.01 -52.69
CA PHE A 150 -42.36 -5.18 -52.83
C PHE A 150 -41.61 -4.63 -51.61
N GLY A 151 -42.06 -3.52 -51.02
CA GLY A 151 -41.49 -2.99 -49.78
C GLY A 151 -41.67 -3.94 -48.59
N ARG A 152 -42.85 -4.56 -48.47
CA ARG A 152 -43.11 -5.61 -47.46
C ARG A 152 -42.21 -6.84 -47.65
N LEU A 153 -41.97 -7.24 -48.91
CA LEU A 153 -41.05 -8.34 -49.23
C LEU A 153 -39.60 -8.01 -48.85
N LEU A 154 -39.12 -6.80 -49.18
CA LEU A 154 -37.78 -6.36 -48.80
C LEU A 154 -37.60 -6.34 -47.28
N TYR A 155 -38.62 -5.88 -46.55
CA TYR A 155 -38.63 -5.95 -45.10
C TYR A 155 -38.47 -7.40 -44.61
N ALA A 156 -39.30 -8.32 -45.11
CA ALA A 156 -39.24 -9.73 -44.73
C ALA A 156 -37.87 -10.38 -45.02
N LEU A 157 -37.26 -10.04 -46.16
CA LEU A 157 -35.91 -10.50 -46.51
C LEU A 157 -34.82 -9.93 -45.58
N SER A 158 -35.05 -8.77 -44.97
CA SER A 158 -34.12 -8.12 -44.06
C SER A 158 -34.31 -8.52 -42.59
N ALA A 159 -35.47 -9.07 -42.21
CA ALA A 159 -35.84 -9.34 -40.82
C ALA A 159 -34.87 -10.28 -40.11
N GLU A 160 -34.43 -11.36 -40.78
CA GLU A 160 -33.50 -12.35 -40.21
C GLU A 160 -32.13 -11.74 -39.86
N LYS A 161 -31.69 -10.74 -40.64
CA LYS A 161 -30.40 -10.06 -40.40
C LYS A 161 -30.39 -9.35 -39.04
N HIS A 162 -31.52 -8.77 -38.62
CA HIS A 162 -31.62 -8.12 -37.31
C HIS A 162 -31.49 -9.14 -36.17
N THR A 163 -32.10 -10.31 -36.30
CA THR A 163 -31.99 -11.42 -35.33
C THR A 163 -30.54 -11.89 -35.18
N ILE A 164 -29.85 -12.14 -36.30
CA ILE A 164 -28.44 -12.59 -36.29
C ILE A 164 -27.53 -11.55 -35.64
N ARG A 165 -27.72 -10.27 -35.95
CA ARG A 165 -26.90 -9.18 -35.38
C ARG A 165 -27.13 -9.00 -33.88
N ARG A 166 -28.38 -9.09 -33.43
CA ARG A 166 -28.70 -9.10 -31.99
C ARG A 166 -27.96 -10.24 -31.29
N GLN A 167 -28.05 -11.46 -31.84
CA GLN A 167 -27.38 -12.62 -31.24
C GLN A 167 -25.86 -12.45 -31.20
N ALA A 168 -25.26 -11.88 -32.25
CA ALA A 168 -23.83 -11.60 -32.28
C ALA A 168 -23.41 -10.58 -31.21
N ARG A 169 -24.21 -9.55 -30.94
CA ARG A 169 -23.96 -8.56 -29.88
C ARG A 169 -24.10 -9.16 -28.49
N GLU A 170 -25.12 -9.98 -28.27
CA GLU A 170 -25.31 -10.71 -27.03
C GLU A 170 -24.10 -11.62 -26.75
N LEU A 171 -23.66 -12.42 -27.74
CA LEU A 171 -22.47 -13.26 -27.63
C LEU A 171 -21.19 -12.43 -27.39
N ALA A 172 -21.05 -11.26 -28.01
CA ALA A 172 -19.93 -10.36 -27.79
C ALA A 172 -19.94 -9.79 -26.36
N ALA A 173 -21.11 -9.42 -25.85
CA ALA A 173 -21.29 -8.95 -24.47
C ALA A 173 -20.97 -10.06 -23.46
N MET A 174 -21.42 -11.30 -23.70
CA MET A 174 -21.15 -12.47 -22.87
C MET A 174 -19.65 -12.78 -22.73
N ARG A 175 -18.82 -12.38 -23.70
CA ARG A 175 -17.35 -12.57 -23.65
C ARG A 175 -16.61 -11.48 -22.86
N GLN A 176 -17.30 -10.39 -22.51
CA GLN A 176 -16.71 -9.27 -21.79
C GLN A 176 -17.16 -9.26 -20.33
N LEU A 177 -16.24 -9.01 -19.39
CA LEU A 177 -16.56 -9.00 -17.96
C LEU A 177 -17.74 -8.07 -17.62
N ALA A 178 -17.83 -6.91 -18.28
CA ALA A 178 -18.87 -5.92 -18.03
C ALA A 178 -20.27 -6.36 -18.49
N GLY A 179 -20.36 -7.22 -19.52
CA GLY A 179 -21.62 -7.66 -20.12
C GLY A 179 -21.99 -9.12 -19.84
N ALA A 180 -21.05 -9.92 -19.32
CA ALA A 180 -21.28 -11.31 -18.97
C ALA A 180 -22.21 -11.43 -17.74
N ALA A 181 -23.13 -12.39 -17.80
CA ALA A 181 -24.06 -12.75 -16.74
C ALA A 181 -24.25 -14.28 -16.69
N GLY A 182 -24.66 -14.82 -15.55
CA GLY A 182 -24.90 -16.26 -15.36
C GLY A 182 -23.72 -17.14 -15.79
N ASP A 183 -24.00 -18.19 -16.58
CA ASP A 183 -22.99 -19.16 -17.07
C ASP A 183 -21.84 -18.50 -17.86
N ALA A 184 -22.12 -17.43 -18.60
CA ALA A 184 -21.07 -16.71 -19.33
C ALA A 184 -20.05 -16.08 -18.36
N LEU A 185 -20.52 -15.54 -17.23
CA LEU A 185 -19.66 -15.00 -16.19
C LEU A 185 -18.91 -16.11 -15.44
N ASP A 186 -19.52 -17.28 -15.28
CA ASP A 186 -18.87 -18.47 -14.70
C ASP A 186 -17.72 -19.00 -15.55
N ARG A 187 -17.88 -19.02 -16.88
CA ARG A 187 -16.79 -19.36 -17.80
C ARG A 187 -15.64 -18.36 -17.71
N VAL A 188 -15.95 -17.07 -17.60
CA VAL A 188 -14.95 -16.02 -17.37
C VAL A 188 -14.20 -16.25 -16.05
N GLY A 189 -14.88 -16.68 -14.98
CA GLY A 189 -14.24 -17.04 -13.73
C GLY A 189 -13.40 -18.30 -13.79
N ALA A 190 -13.87 -19.32 -14.50
CA ALA A 190 -13.10 -20.54 -14.75
C ALA A 190 -11.77 -20.24 -15.48
N GLU A 191 -11.76 -19.29 -16.42
CA GLU A 191 -10.55 -18.79 -17.12
C GLU A 191 -9.50 -18.15 -16.21
N VAL A 192 -9.88 -17.68 -15.02
CA VAL A 192 -8.96 -17.12 -14.02
C VAL A 192 -8.84 -17.96 -12.73
N ALA A 193 -9.52 -19.12 -12.67
CA ALA A 193 -9.62 -19.99 -11.50
C ALA A 193 -10.27 -19.32 -10.27
N VAL A 194 -11.30 -18.52 -10.51
CA VAL A 194 -12.09 -17.85 -9.45
C VAL A 194 -13.52 -18.38 -9.57
N PRO A 195 -13.97 -19.30 -8.69
CA PRO A 195 -15.34 -19.78 -8.70
C PRO A 195 -16.29 -18.85 -7.92
N ARG A 196 -17.59 -19.00 -8.16
CA ARG A 196 -18.62 -18.42 -7.29
C ARG A 196 -18.54 -19.00 -5.89
N LEU A 197 -18.90 -18.18 -4.92
CA LEU A 197 -18.97 -18.59 -3.52
C LEU A 197 -20.40 -19.01 -3.17
N ALA A 198 -20.54 -20.08 -2.39
CA ALA A 198 -21.82 -20.49 -1.83
C ALA A 198 -22.22 -19.61 -0.62
N ASP A 199 -21.25 -18.92 -0.03
CA ASP A 199 -21.37 -18.19 1.23
C ASP A 199 -20.58 -16.88 1.23
N ARG A 200 -20.84 -16.06 2.24
CA ARG A 200 -20.11 -14.84 2.59
C ARG A 200 -19.59 -14.93 4.02
N LEU A 201 -18.49 -14.24 4.30
CA LEU A 201 -18.01 -14.08 5.68
C LEU A 201 -18.87 -13.02 6.39
N ALA A 202 -19.30 -13.33 7.60
CA ALA A 202 -20.02 -12.45 8.51
C ALA A 202 -19.44 -12.58 9.92
N ALA A 203 -19.76 -11.64 10.81
CA ALA A 203 -19.52 -11.82 12.23
C ALA A 203 -20.79 -12.28 12.94
N ASP A 204 -20.63 -13.21 13.87
CA ASP A 204 -21.64 -13.62 14.83
C ASP A 204 -20.99 -13.80 16.20
N ALA A 205 -21.52 -13.10 17.21
CA ALA A 205 -21.01 -13.11 18.58
C ALA A 205 -19.47 -12.93 18.72
N GLY A 206 -18.86 -12.06 17.91
CA GLY A 206 -17.41 -11.81 17.92
C GLY A 206 -16.57 -12.88 17.19
N HIS A 207 -17.20 -13.82 16.49
CA HIS A 207 -16.55 -14.84 15.68
C HIS A 207 -16.86 -14.65 14.19
N ILE A 208 -15.87 -14.90 13.32
CA ILE A 208 -16.08 -14.93 11.87
C ILE A 208 -16.78 -16.23 11.50
N VAL A 209 -17.97 -16.14 10.90
CA VAL A 209 -18.79 -17.27 10.46
C VAL A 209 -19.06 -17.20 8.95
N LEU A 210 -19.37 -18.36 8.36
CA LEU A 210 -19.82 -18.46 6.97
C LEU A 210 -21.35 -18.40 6.95
N GLN A 211 -21.90 -17.43 6.21
CA GLN A 211 -23.33 -17.27 6.03
C GLN A 211 -23.69 -17.54 4.55
N PRO A 212 -24.69 -18.37 4.24
CA PRO A 212 -25.12 -18.58 2.86
C PRO A 212 -25.67 -17.29 2.26
N TRP A 213 -25.49 -17.12 0.95
CA TRP A 213 -26.23 -16.11 0.20
C TRP A 213 -27.70 -16.47 0.19
N THR A 214 -28.58 -15.51 0.46
CA THR A 214 -30.03 -15.72 0.52
C THR A 214 -30.77 -14.69 -0.32
N ASP A 215 -31.89 -15.10 -0.90
CA ASP A 215 -32.84 -14.19 -1.55
C ASP A 215 -33.70 -13.42 -0.52
N ALA A 216 -34.62 -12.58 -1.00
CA ALA A 216 -35.53 -11.83 -0.13
C ALA A 216 -36.47 -12.73 0.71
N GLY A 217 -36.65 -14.00 0.31
CA GLY A 217 -37.41 -15.01 1.04
C GLY A 217 -36.57 -15.86 2.00
N GLY A 218 -35.25 -15.63 2.09
CA GLY A 218 -34.33 -16.38 2.93
C GLY A 218 -33.85 -17.71 2.33
N ALA A 219 -34.19 -18.03 1.09
CA ALA A 219 -33.75 -19.25 0.42
C ALA A 219 -32.29 -19.12 -0.07
N PRO A 220 -31.45 -20.17 0.06
CA PRO A 220 -30.07 -20.12 -0.42
C PRO A 220 -29.99 -19.89 -1.92
N VAL A 221 -29.19 -18.92 -2.35
CA VAL A 221 -28.93 -18.61 -3.76
C VAL A 221 -27.43 -18.59 -4.05
N PRO A 222 -26.98 -18.77 -5.30
CA PRO A 222 -25.60 -18.53 -5.66
C PRO A 222 -25.19 -17.06 -5.42
N GLU A 223 -23.89 -16.81 -5.27
CA GLU A 223 -23.35 -15.44 -5.22
C GLU A 223 -23.88 -14.59 -6.39
N PRO A 224 -24.40 -13.37 -6.12
CA PRO A 224 -24.90 -12.47 -7.16
C PRO A 224 -23.84 -12.07 -8.20
N ASP A 225 -24.26 -11.92 -9.45
CA ASP A 225 -23.38 -11.56 -10.59
C ASP A 225 -22.56 -10.30 -10.34
N ASP A 226 -23.13 -9.29 -9.68
CA ASP A 226 -22.42 -8.04 -9.41
C ASP A 226 -21.27 -8.22 -8.43
N ASN A 227 -21.43 -9.07 -7.40
CA ASN A 227 -20.37 -9.36 -6.44
C ASN A 227 -19.29 -10.22 -7.09
N TYR A 228 -19.71 -11.23 -7.85
CA TYR A 228 -18.78 -12.10 -8.55
C TYR A 228 -17.98 -11.34 -9.62
N ARG A 229 -18.62 -10.47 -10.41
CA ARG A 229 -17.97 -9.61 -11.40
C ARG A 229 -16.92 -8.69 -10.76
N ARG A 230 -17.20 -8.13 -9.59
CA ARG A 230 -16.21 -7.32 -8.83
C ARG A 230 -14.99 -8.14 -8.40
N ARG A 231 -15.17 -9.39 -7.96
CA ARG A 231 -14.05 -10.29 -7.63
C ARG A 231 -13.23 -10.63 -8.86
N LEU A 232 -13.89 -10.91 -9.98
CA LEU A 232 -13.23 -11.21 -11.26
C LEU A 232 -12.47 -10.01 -11.83
N ALA A 233 -12.92 -8.79 -11.57
CA ALA A 233 -12.26 -7.56 -12.02
C ALA A 233 -10.82 -7.42 -11.49
N LEU A 234 -10.50 -8.04 -10.34
CA LEU A 234 -9.16 -8.04 -9.77
C LEU A 234 -8.14 -8.81 -10.63
N PHE A 235 -8.54 -9.92 -11.24
CA PHE A 235 -7.63 -10.88 -11.88
C PHE A 235 -7.55 -10.78 -13.41
N ARG A 236 -8.36 -9.89 -14.02
CA ARG A 236 -8.35 -9.65 -15.47
C ARG A 236 -7.22 -8.71 -15.96
N PRO A 237 -6.86 -7.62 -15.27
CA PRO A 237 -5.77 -6.76 -15.75
C PRO A 237 -4.40 -7.40 -15.50
N PHE A 238 -3.46 -7.21 -16.43
CA PHE A 238 -2.04 -7.45 -16.16
C PHE A 238 -1.52 -6.34 -15.26
N LEU A 239 -1.47 -6.60 -13.95
CA LEU A 239 -0.97 -5.62 -12.98
C LEU A 239 0.56 -5.74 -12.88
N ARG A 240 1.25 -4.63 -13.16
CA ARG A 240 2.66 -4.49 -12.77
C ARG A 240 2.70 -3.99 -11.34
N ALA A 241 3.45 -4.68 -10.49
CA ALA A 241 3.61 -4.32 -9.09
C ALA A 241 4.51 -3.08 -8.91
N THR A 242 3.99 -1.92 -9.29
CA THR A 242 4.62 -0.61 -9.04
C THR A 242 3.76 0.20 -8.08
N ARG A 243 4.38 1.09 -7.31
CA ARG A 243 3.66 2.00 -6.39
C ARG A 243 2.49 2.71 -7.04
N ALA A 244 2.69 3.25 -8.24
CA ALA A 244 1.64 3.98 -8.96
C ALA A 244 0.45 3.08 -9.31
N ARG A 245 0.68 1.82 -9.68
CA ARG A 245 -0.39 0.86 -9.97
C ARG A 245 -1.09 0.39 -8.71
N LEU A 246 -0.36 0.23 -7.61
CA LEU A 246 -0.95 -0.07 -6.31
C LEU A 246 -1.85 1.09 -5.84
N ASP A 247 -1.38 2.33 -5.97
CA ASP A 247 -2.15 3.53 -5.64
C ASP A 247 -3.39 3.67 -6.54
N GLU A 248 -3.25 3.47 -7.85
CA GLU A 248 -4.38 3.47 -8.78
C GLU A 248 -5.42 2.38 -8.45
N ALA A 249 -4.97 1.16 -8.10
CA ALA A 249 -5.88 0.07 -7.74
C ALA A 249 -6.62 0.32 -6.42
N LEU A 250 -5.92 0.83 -5.40
CA LEU A 250 -6.49 1.07 -4.07
C LEU A 250 -7.31 2.36 -3.99
N ASN A 251 -6.89 3.41 -4.70
CA ASN A 251 -7.40 4.77 -4.54
C ASN A 251 -8.03 5.36 -5.80
N GLY A 252 -7.69 4.86 -6.99
CA GLY A 252 -8.14 5.41 -8.26
C GLY A 252 -7.62 6.82 -8.54
N PRO A 253 -8.06 7.47 -9.63
CA PRO A 253 -7.70 8.85 -9.93
C PRO A 253 -8.23 9.82 -8.86
N GLY A 254 -7.54 10.94 -8.65
CA GLY A 254 -7.99 12.02 -7.76
C GLY A 254 -6.89 12.59 -6.87
N LEU A 255 -7.19 13.73 -6.24
CA LEU A 255 -6.33 14.32 -5.21
C LEU A 255 -6.43 13.52 -3.89
N PRO A 256 -5.46 13.62 -2.97
CA PRO A 256 -5.51 12.93 -1.68
C PRO A 256 -6.76 13.21 -0.84
N SER A 257 -7.42 14.35 -1.04
CA SER A 257 -8.66 14.75 -0.35
C SER A 257 -9.94 14.31 -1.07
N ALA A 258 -9.86 13.74 -2.27
CA ALA A 258 -11.03 13.23 -2.99
C ALA A 258 -11.53 11.91 -2.38
N PRO A 259 -12.81 11.54 -2.58
CA PRO A 259 -13.26 10.19 -2.24
C PRO A 259 -12.46 9.13 -3.01
N ASN A 260 -12.38 7.93 -2.45
CA ASN A 260 -11.76 6.79 -3.09
C ASN A 260 -12.53 6.42 -4.37
N ALA A 261 -11.79 6.23 -5.46
CA ALA A 261 -12.33 5.81 -6.76
C ALA A 261 -11.67 4.50 -7.27
N GLY A 262 -10.92 3.81 -6.41
CA GLY A 262 -10.28 2.53 -6.68
C GLY A 262 -11.24 1.34 -6.54
N LEU A 263 -10.68 0.12 -6.54
CA LEU A 263 -11.47 -1.12 -6.55
C LEU A 263 -12.40 -1.26 -5.32
N LEU A 264 -11.98 -0.75 -4.16
CA LEU A 264 -12.77 -0.81 -2.92
C LEU A 264 -13.90 0.23 -2.85
N ALA A 265 -13.90 1.26 -3.70
CA ALA A 265 -14.97 2.25 -3.73
C ALA A 265 -16.34 1.62 -4.04
N GLY A 266 -16.38 0.59 -4.88
CA GLY A 266 -17.61 -0.16 -5.17
C GLY A 266 -18.19 -0.90 -3.96
N LEU A 267 -17.40 -1.16 -2.92
CA LEU A 267 -17.84 -1.75 -1.64
C LEU A 267 -18.18 -0.68 -0.59
N GLY A 268 -18.25 0.60 -0.99
CA GLY A 268 -18.61 1.71 -0.10
C GLY A 268 -17.43 2.33 0.66
N VAL A 269 -16.19 1.90 0.41
CA VAL A 269 -15.01 2.50 1.05
C VAL A 269 -14.76 3.87 0.43
N GLN A 270 -14.99 4.95 1.18
CA GLN A 270 -14.77 6.33 0.73
C GLN A 270 -13.35 6.82 1.05
N ALA A 271 -12.70 6.24 2.05
CA ALA A 271 -11.37 6.65 2.47
C ALA A 271 -10.29 6.17 1.50
N ARG A 272 -9.30 7.04 1.23
CA ARG A 272 -8.11 6.68 0.45
C ARG A 272 -7.07 6.02 1.34
N PHE A 273 -6.50 4.92 0.86
CA PHE A 273 -5.40 4.19 1.48
C PHE A 273 -4.10 4.98 1.42
N GLN A 274 -3.31 4.86 2.48
CA GLN A 274 -1.94 5.35 2.54
C GLN A 274 -0.98 4.18 2.29
N ILE A 275 -0.12 4.37 1.29
CA ILE A 275 0.94 3.42 0.92
C ILE A 275 2.27 4.03 1.39
N ASP A 276 2.88 3.39 2.39
CA ASP A 276 4.20 3.75 2.88
C ASP A 276 5.23 2.73 2.38
N GLU A 277 6.27 3.22 1.72
CA GLU A 277 7.41 2.44 1.21
C GLU A 277 8.74 2.94 1.79
N ARG A 278 8.70 3.84 2.78
CA ARG A 278 9.93 4.37 3.39
C ARG A 278 10.63 3.24 4.13
N VAL A 279 11.82 2.89 3.66
CA VAL A 279 12.59 1.76 4.19
C VAL A 279 13.36 2.18 5.43
N ASN A 280 13.44 1.27 6.39
CA ASN A 280 14.33 1.29 7.54
C ASN A 280 15.63 0.56 7.18
N PRO A 281 16.69 1.26 6.77
CA PRO A 281 17.95 0.65 6.37
C PRO A 281 18.64 -0.07 7.53
N PHE A 282 19.45 -1.08 7.20
CA PHE A 282 20.38 -1.68 8.15
C PHE A 282 21.52 -0.70 8.48
N ALA A 283 21.83 -0.60 9.76
CA ALA A 283 23.03 0.04 10.25
C ALA A 283 24.27 -0.80 9.91
N VAL A 284 25.38 -0.18 9.51
CA VAL A 284 26.64 -0.86 9.19
C VAL A 284 27.78 -0.28 10.03
N ALA A 285 28.56 -1.16 10.68
CA ALA A 285 29.85 -0.79 11.26
C ALA A 285 30.93 -1.79 10.88
N VAL A 286 32.16 -1.30 10.71
CA VAL A 286 33.33 -2.08 10.29
C VAL A 286 34.48 -1.83 11.25
N HIS A 287 35.01 -2.87 11.88
CA HIS A 287 36.18 -2.80 12.76
C HIS A 287 37.29 -3.67 12.22
N LEU A 288 38.50 -3.12 12.19
CA LEU A 288 39.69 -3.85 11.76
C LEU A 288 40.37 -4.48 12.97
N ILE A 289 40.58 -5.81 12.91
CA ILE A 289 41.34 -6.55 13.91
C ILE A 289 42.51 -7.28 13.24
N SER A 290 43.72 -7.00 13.71
CA SER A 290 44.92 -7.76 13.34
C SER A 290 45.07 -9.00 14.23
N THR A 291 45.54 -10.10 13.67
CA THR A 291 45.97 -11.28 14.44
C THR A 291 47.48 -11.39 14.36
N GLY A 292 48.15 -11.55 15.51
CA GLY A 292 49.61 -11.51 15.59
C GLY A 292 50.12 -10.07 15.74
N SER A 293 50.69 -9.49 14.68
CA SER A 293 51.29 -8.14 14.74
C SER A 293 50.31 -7.03 14.32
N ASP A 294 50.20 -5.96 15.13
CA ASP A 294 49.39 -4.77 14.79
C ASP A 294 50.00 -3.91 13.67
N ALA A 295 51.26 -4.16 13.31
CA ALA A 295 51.91 -3.49 12.18
C ALA A 295 51.13 -3.72 10.88
N VAL A 296 50.50 -4.88 10.70
CA VAL A 296 49.69 -5.19 9.50
C VAL A 296 48.49 -4.24 9.39
N ARG A 297 47.80 -3.97 10.50
CA ARG A 297 46.67 -3.02 10.52
C ARG A 297 47.14 -1.60 10.28
N THR A 298 48.22 -1.19 10.94
CA THR A 298 48.80 0.16 10.79
C THR A 298 49.23 0.41 9.34
N ASN A 299 49.92 -0.55 8.72
CA ASN A 299 50.35 -0.47 7.32
C ASN A 299 49.16 -0.45 6.36
N PHE A 300 48.11 -1.24 6.62
CA PHE A 300 46.89 -1.22 5.82
C PHE A 300 46.19 0.15 5.87
N LEU A 301 46.03 0.73 7.06
CA LEU A 301 45.43 2.06 7.21
C LEU A 301 46.27 3.14 6.51
N ALA A 302 47.60 3.08 6.61
CA ALA A 302 48.49 3.97 5.88
C ALA A 302 48.33 3.82 4.36
N TYR A 303 48.23 2.60 3.85
CA TYR A 303 47.94 2.31 2.44
C TYR A 303 46.60 2.91 2.00
N VAL A 304 45.53 2.69 2.77
CA VAL A 304 44.21 3.25 2.47
C VAL A 304 44.25 4.78 2.38
N ARG A 305 44.92 5.45 3.34
CA ARG A 305 45.12 6.91 3.31
C ARG A 305 45.90 7.36 2.07
N ALA A 306 46.95 6.64 1.70
CA ALA A 306 47.82 6.99 0.59
C ALA A 306 47.12 6.82 -0.76
N VAL A 307 46.34 5.76 -0.95
CA VAL A 307 45.82 5.35 -2.26
C VAL A 307 44.35 5.75 -2.48
N HIS A 308 43.49 5.65 -1.46
CA HIS A 308 42.04 5.72 -1.64
C HIS A 308 41.38 6.99 -1.09
N LEU A 309 41.86 7.53 0.03
CA LEU A 309 41.18 8.65 0.71
C LEU A 309 41.45 10.01 0.05
N ILE A 310 40.50 10.93 0.17
CA ILE A 310 40.63 12.32 -0.25
C ILE A 310 41.20 13.14 0.90
N TRP A 311 42.34 13.79 0.66
CA TRP A 311 42.91 14.79 1.56
C TRP A 311 42.46 16.18 1.06
N PRO A 312 41.52 16.84 1.76
CA PRO A 312 40.91 18.07 1.26
C PRO A 312 41.84 19.28 1.39
N GLN A 313 42.77 19.28 2.36
CA GLN A 313 43.65 20.42 2.62
C GLN A 313 44.64 20.70 1.48
N ASP A 314 45.03 21.98 1.33
CA ASP A 314 46.04 22.44 0.36
C ASP A 314 47.40 22.64 1.03
N GLU A 315 47.92 21.56 1.61
CA GLU A 315 49.17 21.58 2.38
C GLU A 315 50.20 20.63 1.73
N PRO A 316 51.51 20.86 1.90
CA PRO A 316 52.56 20.06 1.26
C PRO A 316 52.39 18.55 1.43
N THR A 317 51.97 18.09 2.62
CA THR A 317 51.71 16.67 2.89
C THR A 317 50.53 16.13 2.07
N ALA A 318 49.41 16.84 2.04
CA ALA A 318 48.22 16.43 1.28
C ALA A 318 48.50 16.43 -0.23
N ASN A 319 49.20 17.46 -0.72
CA ASN A 319 49.61 17.60 -2.10
C ASN A 319 50.57 16.48 -2.52
N GLY A 320 51.56 16.18 -1.69
CA GLY A 320 52.50 15.06 -1.91
C GLY A 320 51.79 13.71 -2.02
N VAL A 321 50.80 13.44 -1.17
CA VAL A 321 50.02 12.18 -1.21
C VAL A 321 49.26 12.03 -2.52
N HIS A 322 48.57 13.07 -3.00
CA HIS A 322 47.82 12.98 -4.26
C HIS A 322 48.72 12.93 -5.50
N LEU A 323 49.85 13.66 -5.48
CA LEU A 323 50.83 13.65 -6.56
C LEU A 323 51.47 12.28 -6.75
N ALA A 324 51.71 11.54 -5.66
CA ALA A 324 52.30 10.21 -5.69
C ALA A 324 51.38 9.12 -6.30
N ARG A 325 50.09 9.42 -6.56
CA ARG A 325 49.13 8.44 -7.07
C ARG A 325 49.26 8.25 -8.57
N ALA A 326 49.26 6.99 -8.99
CA ALA A 326 49.10 6.58 -10.38
C ALA A 326 47.62 6.72 -10.83
N LEU A 327 47.18 7.96 -11.09
CA LEU A 327 45.85 8.28 -11.61
C LEU A 327 45.95 8.85 -13.03
N SER A 328 44.90 8.64 -13.83
CA SER A 328 44.75 9.34 -15.12
C SER A 328 44.66 10.86 -14.91
N THR A 329 45.04 11.63 -15.93
CA THR A 329 44.97 13.11 -15.89
C THR A 329 43.57 13.61 -15.54
N GLU A 330 42.53 13.02 -16.15
CA GLU A 330 41.13 13.36 -15.89
C GLU A 330 40.73 13.08 -14.43
N ARG A 331 41.14 11.94 -13.88
CA ARG A 331 40.82 11.59 -12.49
C ARG A 331 41.55 12.49 -11.51
N ARG A 332 42.81 12.85 -11.80
CA ARG A 332 43.58 13.80 -10.99
C ARG A 332 42.92 15.18 -10.99
N ALA A 333 42.54 15.70 -12.16
CA ALA A 333 41.81 16.97 -12.27
C ALA A 333 40.49 16.94 -11.50
N SER A 334 39.72 15.86 -11.62
CA SER A 334 38.45 15.70 -10.87
C SER A 334 38.66 15.71 -9.36
N VAL A 335 39.73 15.06 -8.86
CA VAL A 335 40.08 15.07 -7.43
C VAL A 335 40.50 16.47 -6.98
N GLU A 336 41.30 17.19 -7.76
CA GLU A 336 41.69 18.57 -7.42
C GLU A 336 40.49 19.52 -7.39
N THR A 337 39.57 19.41 -8.35
CA THR A 337 38.31 20.19 -8.36
C THR A 337 37.48 19.90 -7.11
N LEU A 338 37.35 18.63 -6.73
CA LEU A 338 36.64 18.22 -5.51
C LEU A 338 37.30 18.80 -4.25
N ARG A 339 38.63 18.69 -4.15
CA ARG A 339 39.40 19.25 -3.02
C ARG A 339 39.20 20.75 -2.91
N ALA A 340 39.29 21.48 -4.02
CA ALA A 340 39.08 22.92 -4.05
C ALA A 340 37.66 23.31 -3.63
N SER A 341 36.63 22.62 -4.14
CA SER A 341 35.23 22.92 -3.81
C SER A 341 34.87 22.62 -2.34
N LEU A 342 35.46 21.57 -1.75
CA LEU A 342 35.32 21.28 -0.32
C LEU A 342 35.87 22.41 0.56
N ARG A 343 37.07 22.93 0.22
CA ARG A 343 37.70 24.04 0.98
C ARG A 343 36.93 25.36 0.91
N GLN A 344 36.02 25.54 -0.05
CA GLN A 344 35.15 26.72 -0.12
C GLN A 344 34.01 26.72 0.91
N SER A 345 33.78 25.60 1.62
CA SER A 345 32.67 25.48 2.57
C SER A 345 33.01 24.81 3.88
N PHE A 346 34.20 24.23 4.03
CA PHE A 346 34.58 23.47 5.21
C PHE A 346 36.00 23.79 5.65
N ASP A 347 36.17 23.86 6.96
CA ASP A 347 37.48 23.90 7.59
C ASP A 347 37.84 22.49 8.06
N PHE A 348 38.98 21.97 7.60
CA PHE A 348 39.43 20.61 7.92
C PHE A 348 40.67 20.61 8.82
N PRO A 349 40.87 19.58 9.66
CA PRO A 349 42.16 19.36 10.30
C PRO A 349 43.26 19.10 9.25
N ALA A 350 44.52 19.47 9.54
CA ALA A 350 45.64 19.37 8.60
C ALA A 350 45.82 17.94 8.03
N GLN A 351 45.56 16.91 8.84
CA GLN A 351 45.65 15.51 8.45
C GLN A 351 44.28 14.86 8.18
N ALA A 352 43.27 15.64 7.80
CA ALA A 352 41.97 15.08 7.44
C ALA A 352 42.09 14.21 6.18
N ALA A 353 41.54 13.00 6.24
CA ALA A 353 41.40 12.10 5.10
C ALA A 353 40.01 11.47 5.12
N LEU A 354 39.34 11.48 3.96
CA LEU A 354 37.93 11.14 3.81
C LEU A 354 37.73 10.07 2.75
N ALA A 355 36.77 9.17 2.92
CA ALA A 355 36.34 8.30 1.83
C ALA A 355 35.79 9.13 0.66
N PRO A 356 36.03 8.75 -0.62
CA PRO A 356 35.59 9.53 -1.78
C PRO A 356 34.09 9.85 -1.81
N LEU A 357 33.23 8.89 -1.44
CA LEU A 357 31.78 9.12 -1.41
C LEU A 357 31.37 10.09 -0.30
N LEU A 358 32.03 10.05 0.85
CA LEU A 358 31.83 11.04 1.91
C LEU A 358 32.27 12.44 1.45
N ALA A 359 33.42 12.54 0.79
CA ALA A 359 33.92 13.78 0.24
C ALA A 359 32.94 14.38 -0.79
N SER A 360 32.38 13.56 -1.69
CA SER A 360 31.35 14.00 -2.64
C SER A 360 30.05 14.43 -1.97
N ALA A 361 29.59 13.72 -0.92
CA ALA A 361 28.40 14.12 -0.17
C ALA A 361 28.61 15.46 0.56
N LEU A 362 29.77 15.65 1.21
CA LEU A 362 30.14 16.92 1.83
C LEU A 362 30.26 18.06 0.80
N ASP A 363 30.82 17.79 -0.38
CA ASP A 363 30.87 18.77 -1.46
C ASP A 363 29.47 19.23 -1.88
N ARG A 364 28.53 18.30 -2.03
CA ARG A 364 27.12 18.61 -2.31
C ARG A 364 26.49 19.44 -1.19
N VAL A 365 26.74 19.10 0.07
CA VAL A 365 26.32 19.91 1.23
C VAL A 365 26.84 21.35 1.11
N GLY A 366 28.14 21.52 0.86
CA GLY A 366 28.76 22.83 0.72
C GLY A 366 28.19 23.65 -0.44
N ARG A 367 28.07 23.04 -1.62
CA ARG A 367 27.50 23.67 -2.82
C ARG A 367 26.03 24.08 -2.62
N CYS A 368 25.21 23.22 -2.01
CA CYS A 368 23.82 23.54 -1.69
C CYS A 368 23.74 24.72 -0.72
N ARG A 369 24.54 24.73 0.37
CA ARG A 369 24.57 25.85 1.32
C ARG A 369 24.92 27.16 0.61
N ARG A 370 25.96 27.17 -0.22
CA ARG A 370 26.35 28.36 -0.99
C ARG A 370 25.26 28.82 -1.95
N ALA A 371 24.61 27.90 -2.66
CA ALA A 371 23.50 28.20 -3.56
C ALA A 371 22.28 28.78 -2.84
N LEU A 372 22.06 28.40 -1.58
CA LEU A 372 21.03 28.92 -0.69
C LEU A 372 21.47 30.19 0.08
N GLY A 373 22.60 30.80 -0.27
CA GLY A 373 23.09 32.04 0.33
C GLY A 373 23.90 31.86 1.63
N GLN A 374 24.22 30.62 2.03
CA GLN A 374 25.02 30.31 3.21
C GLN A 374 26.48 30.06 2.83
N ALA A 375 27.32 31.09 2.98
CA ALA A 375 28.74 31.03 2.65
C ALA A 375 29.66 30.66 3.85
N ALA A 376 29.12 30.60 5.07
CA ALA A 376 29.92 30.33 6.26
C ALA A 376 30.55 28.92 6.22
N HIS A 377 31.84 28.85 6.55
CA HIS A 377 32.56 27.60 6.63
C HIS A 377 32.04 26.74 7.78
N TRP A 378 31.93 25.43 7.53
CA TRP A 378 31.54 24.46 8.52
C TRP A 378 32.78 23.72 9.03
N SER A 379 33.02 23.78 10.34
CA SER A 379 34.18 23.12 10.94
C SER A 379 34.01 21.61 11.03
N VAL A 380 34.93 20.89 10.40
CA VAL A 380 35.18 19.47 10.60
C VAL A 380 36.21 19.32 11.71
N THR A 381 35.89 18.56 12.76
CA THR A 381 36.76 18.41 13.94
C THR A 381 37.51 17.07 13.94
N ARG A 382 36.96 16.05 13.29
CA ARG A 382 37.58 14.71 13.16
C ARG A 382 37.26 14.07 11.81
N ALA A 383 38.22 13.32 11.28
CA ALA A 383 38.10 12.53 10.06
C ALA A 383 38.66 11.11 10.29
N GLN A 384 39.33 10.50 9.29
CA GLN A 384 39.97 9.19 9.49
C GLN A 384 40.98 9.23 10.64
N ASP A 385 40.77 8.36 11.62
CA ASP A 385 41.65 8.14 12.77
C ASP A 385 41.72 6.64 13.05
N GLY A 386 42.92 6.08 12.98
CA GLY A 386 43.18 4.65 13.18
C GLY A 386 43.24 4.20 14.64
N ALA A 387 43.38 5.12 15.59
CA ALA A 387 43.36 4.84 17.03
C ALA A 387 41.94 4.97 17.62
N ALA A 388 41.04 5.66 16.92
CA ALA A 388 39.64 5.79 17.31
C ALA A 388 38.82 4.51 17.04
N ASN A 389 37.55 4.56 17.43
CA ASN A 389 36.61 3.46 17.25
C ASN A 389 36.27 3.19 15.76
N SER A 390 35.46 2.15 15.52
CA SER A 390 35.09 1.67 14.19
C SER A 390 34.50 2.73 13.23
N ARG A 391 33.99 3.87 13.74
CA ARG A 391 33.43 4.95 12.91
C ARG A 391 34.47 5.66 12.04
N TYR A 392 35.70 5.75 12.55
CA TYR A 392 36.74 6.61 11.96
C TYR A 392 37.86 5.83 11.28
N GLN A 393 38.05 4.54 11.61
CA GLN A 393 39.19 3.75 11.13
C GLN A 393 39.36 3.79 9.60
N LEU A 394 38.27 3.77 8.83
CA LEU A 394 38.31 3.75 7.36
C LEU A 394 38.00 5.11 6.71
N GLY A 395 37.80 6.18 7.49
CA GLY A 395 37.44 7.50 6.98
C GLY A 395 36.04 7.59 6.38
N LEU A 396 35.13 6.69 6.79
CA LEU A 396 33.78 6.58 6.26
C LEU A 396 32.80 7.60 6.87
N GLY A 397 33.18 8.27 7.97
CA GLY A 397 32.46 9.38 8.57
C GLY A 397 33.38 10.45 9.15
N VAL A 398 32.80 11.57 9.54
CA VAL A 398 33.48 12.74 10.14
C VAL A 398 32.66 13.29 11.30
N ASP A 399 33.34 14.02 12.19
CA ASP A 399 32.69 14.86 13.18
C ASP A 399 32.63 16.30 12.67
N LEU A 400 31.43 16.89 12.72
CA LEU A 400 31.16 18.29 12.45
C LEU A 400 30.80 18.99 13.75
N LYS A 401 31.11 20.28 13.85
CA LYS A 401 30.47 21.14 14.86
C LYS A 401 28.96 21.23 14.55
N PRO A 402 28.04 21.04 15.51
CA PRO A 402 26.62 21.24 15.25
C PRO A 402 26.33 22.63 14.66
N PRO A 403 25.40 22.74 13.70
CA PRO A 403 25.05 24.02 13.10
C PRO A 403 24.33 24.90 14.12
N ALA A 404 24.48 26.23 14.02
CA ALA A 404 23.70 27.13 14.87
C ALA A 404 22.22 27.07 14.48
N ALA A 405 21.32 27.16 15.47
CA ALA A 405 19.87 27.14 15.23
C ALA A 405 19.43 28.18 14.18
N ALA A 406 19.97 29.40 14.27
CA ALA A 406 19.70 30.48 13.33
C ALA A 406 20.13 30.15 11.88
N ASP A 407 21.25 29.44 11.71
CA ASP A 407 21.74 29.05 10.37
C ASP A 407 20.85 27.96 9.76
N LEU A 408 20.38 27.00 10.57
CA LEU A 408 19.43 25.97 10.13
C LEU A 408 18.07 26.57 9.76
N ASP A 409 17.55 27.50 10.56
CA ASP A 409 16.27 28.14 10.29
C ASP A 409 16.36 29.05 9.05
N ALA A 410 17.50 29.72 8.83
CA ALA A 410 17.77 30.45 7.60
C ALA A 410 17.84 29.53 6.38
N LEU A 411 18.45 28.34 6.49
CA LEU A 411 18.43 27.32 5.44
C LEU A 411 17.01 26.81 5.16
N ALA A 412 16.23 26.55 6.21
CA ALA A 412 14.83 26.12 6.07
C ALA A 412 13.99 27.16 5.32
N ALA A 413 14.16 28.45 5.66
CA ALA A 413 13.50 29.55 4.97
C ALA A 413 13.94 29.67 3.50
N ALA A 414 15.24 29.54 3.23
CA ALA A 414 15.78 29.57 1.87
C ALA A 414 15.31 28.38 1.02
N VAL A 415 15.11 27.20 1.60
CA VAL A 415 14.55 26.04 0.87
C VAL A 415 13.05 26.23 0.60
N ALA A 416 12.31 26.82 1.54
CA ALA A 416 10.89 27.13 1.33
C ALA A 416 10.68 28.17 0.22
N HIS A 417 11.63 29.10 0.05
CA HIS A 417 11.62 30.13 -0.98
C HIS A 417 12.98 30.18 -1.69
N PRO A 418 13.27 29.21 -2.59
CA PRO A 418 14.60 29.05 -3.17
C PRO A 418 14.99 30.25 -4.03
N PRO A 419 16.24 30.74 -3.91
CA PRO A 419 16.78 31.71 -4.85
C PRO A 419 16.93 31.06 -6.24
N ALA A 420 17.25 31.86 -7.26
CA ALA A 420 17.55 31.34 -8.59
C ALA A 420 18.86 30.50 -8.55
N ILE A 421 18.72 29.18 -8.60
CA ILE A 421 19.85 28.23 -8.61
C ILE A 421 20.15 27.85 -10.07
N ALA A 422 21.33 28.26 -10.57
CA ALA A 422 21.75 28.00 -11.96
C ALA A 422 22.08 26.53 -12.23
N ASP A 423 22.45 25.78 -11.19
CA ASP A 423 22.83 24.37 -11.29
C ASP A 423 21.60 23.47 -11.23
N ALA A 424 21.34 22.73 -12.31
CA ALA A 424 20.17 21.86 -12.43
C ALA A 424 20.16 20.71 -11.41
N GLU A 425 21.32 20.18 -11.01
CA GLU A 425 21.41 19.14 -9.97
C GLU A 425 20.97 19.72 -8.63
N LEU A 426 21.50 20.89 -8.26
CA LEU A 426 21.18 21.53 -6.98
C LEU A 426 19.73 22.02 -6.93
N ALA A 427 19.20 22.55 -8.04
CA ALA A 427 17.81 22.97 -8.14
C ALA A 427 16.84 21.79 -7.97
N ALA A 428 17.11 20.67 -8.64
CA ALA A 428 16.33 19.45 -8.46
C ALA A 428 16.42 18.92 -7.02
N LEU A 429 17.62 18.96 -6.43
CA LEU A 429 17.83 18.51 -5.05
C LEU A 429 17.03 19.34 -4.04
N VAL A 430 17.12 20.67 -4.11
CA VAL A 430 16.35 21.58 -3.24
C VAL A 430 14.85 21.34 -3.40
N GLY A 431 14.37 21.08 -4.63
CA GLY A 431 12.97 20.75 -4.89
C GLY A 431 12.47 19.45 -4.22
N THR A 432 13.36 18.58 -3.75
CA THR A 432 13.01 17.35 -3.02
C THR A 432 13.05 17.50 -1.49
N MET A 433 13.59 18.61 -0.98
CA MET A 433 13.74 18.84 0.46
C MET A 433 12.42 19.32 1.08
N THR A 434 12.13 18.85 2.30
CA THR A 434 11.04 19.39 3.13
C THR A 434 11.67 20.09 4.34
N PRO A 435 11.59 21.42 4.45
CA PRO A 435 12.27 22.16 5.50
C PRO A 435 11.64 21.89 6.88
N VAL A 436 12.50 21.77 7.90
CA VAL A 436 12.12 21.56 9.30
C VAL A 436 12.85 22.59 10.16
N SER A 437 12.18 23.14 11.18
CA SER A 437 12.80 24.10 12.10
C SER A 437 13.87 23.46 12.98
N SER A 438 14.84 24.27 13.39
CA SER A 438 15.92 23.87 14.30
C SER A 438 15.41 23.39 15.67
N ALA A 439 14.23 23.85 16.11
CA ALA A 439 13.59 23.39 17.33
C ALA A 439 13.12 21.91 17.26
N THR A 440 12.77 21.45 16.06
CA THR A 440 12.30 20.07 15.82
C THR A 440 13.44 19.17 15.35
N ASP A 441 14.36 19.68 14.53
CA ASP A 441 15.53 18.96 14.03
C ASP A 441 16.81 19.80 14.22
N PRO A 442 17.37 19.83 15.46
CA PRO A 442 18.56 20.63 15.77
C PRO A 442 19.84 20.14 15.06
N ALA A 443 19.82 18.91 14.55
CA ALA A 443 20.95 18.33 13.82
C ALA A 443 20.93 18.67 12.32
N GLY A 444 19.80 19.16 11.79
CA GLY A 444 19.63 19.45 10.36
C GLY A 444 19.62 18.20 9.49
N ALA A 445 19.13 17.08 10.02
CA ALA A 445 19.06 15.81 9.30
C ALA A 445 18.21 15.92 8.02
N TRP A 446 17.13 16.71 8.02
CA TRP A 446 16.30 16.96 6.83
C TRP A 446 17.11 17.46 5.62
N PHE A 447 18.13 18.28 5.87
CA PHE A 447 19.00 18.87 4.85
C PHE A 447 20.17 17.93 4.50
N LEU A 448 20.89 17.45 5.51
CA LEU A 448 22.08 16.62 5.32
C LEU A 448 21.75 15.27 4.65
N ASN A 449 20.61 14.66 5.00
CA ASN A 449 20.16 13.41 4.38
C ASN A 449 19.85 13.59 2.89
N ALA A 450 19.22 14.71 2.52
CA ALA A 450 18.95 15.02 1.12
C ALA A 450 20.25 15.16 0.32
N CYS A 451 21.31 15.74 0.89
CA CYS A 451 22.62 15.84 0.24
C CYS A 451 23.39 14.50 0.13
N GLY A 452 22.85 13.40 0.67
CA GLY A 452 23.41 12.05 0.53
C GLY A 452 24.20 11.54 1.75
N LEU A 453 24.15 12.24 2.89
CA LEU A 453 24.64 11.70 4.15
C LEU A 453 23.57 10.79 4.74
N GLN A 454 23.82 9.48 4.79
CA GLN A 454 22.85 8.53 5.33
C GLN A 454 22.84 8.47 6.86
N THR A 455 23.88 9.00 7.52
CA THR A 455 23.92 9.15 8.97
C THR A 455 24.14 10.59 9.35
N VAL A 456 23.27 11.07 10.23
CA VAL A 456 23.38 12.33 10.96
C VAL A 456 23.06 11.97 12.41
N TYR A 457 24.07 12.03 13.28
CA TYR A 457 23.95 11.52 14.64
C TYR A 457 24.67 12.46 15.62
N ALA A 458 23.91 13.09 16.51
CA ALA A 458 24.47 13.92 17.57
C ALA A 458 25.16 13.02 18.58
N VAL A 459 26.49 13.16 18.68
CA VAL A 459 27.29 12.43 19.67
C VAL A 459 27.17 13.09 21.04
N ASP A 460 27.22 14.42 21.05
CA ASP A 460 27.01 15.27 22.21
C ASP A 460 26.57 16.67 21.73
N ALA A 461 26.39 17.62 22.66
CA ALA A 461 25.95 18.99 22.32
C ALA A 461 26.96 19.78 21.44
N ALA A 462 28.21 19.34 21.35
CA ALA A 462 29.27 19.98 20.59
C ALA A 462 29.74 19.19 19.35
N THR A 463 29.22 17.97 19.15
CA THR A 463 29.73 17.03 18.14
C THR A 463 28.60 16.35 17.38
N LEU A 464 28.58 16.54 16.06
CA LEU A 464 27.68 15.88 15.12
C LEU A 464 28.45 14.92 14.24
N TYR A 465 28.24 13.61 14.40
CA TYR A 465 28.81 12.60 13.51
C TYR A 465 27.97 12.48 12.24
N VAL A 466 28.63 12.55 11.08
CA VAL A 466 28.00 12.32 9.77
C VAL A 466 28.72 11.28 8.94
N SER A 467 27.97 10.50 8.15
CA SER A 467 28.51 9.51 7.24
C SER A 467 27.64 9.34 6.00
N HIS A 468 28.27 9.01 4.87
CA HIS A 468 27.59 8.55 3.66
C HIS A 468 27.04 7.12 3.79
N LEU A 469 27.48 6.37 4.80
CA LEU A 469 26.95 5.05 5.12
C LEU A 469 25.82 5.16 6.15
N PRO A 470 24.87 4.21 6.15
CA PRO A 470 23.85 4.10 7.18
C PRO A 470 24.49 3.47 8.41
N ALA A 471 25.22 4.21 9.24
CA ALA A 471 25.83 3.75 10.47
C ALA A 471 24.90 3.96 11.68
N PHE A 472 24.10 5.04 11.70
CA PHE A 472 23.09 5.31 12.74
C PHE A 472 23.61 5.25 14.19
N GLY A 473 24.88 5.60 14.40
CA GLY A 473 25.52 5.54 15.71
C GLY A 473 26.10 4.16 16.09
N LEU A 474 25.94 3.13 15.24
CA LEU A 474 26.49 1.79 15.45
C LEU A 474 28.01 1.82 15.49
N VAL A 475 28.58 1.21 16.53
CA VAL A 475 30.02 1.06 16.75
C VAL A 475 30.31 -0.38 17.16
N ILE A 476 31.45 -0.90 16.71
CA ILE A 476 32.04 -2.11 17.26
C ILE A 476 33.14 -1.68 18.24
N ALA A 477 32.99 -2.06 19.51
CA ALA A 477 34.00 -1.95 20.55
C ALA A 477 34.73 -3.28 20.70
N GLY A 478 36.05 -3.21 20.86
CA GLY A 478 36.91 -4.38 21.05
C GLY A 478 38.37 -4.08 20.73
N PRO A 479 39.28 -5.03 20.96
CA PRO A 479 40.69 -4.81 20.71
C PRO A 479 40.99 -4.67 19.21
N ALA A 480 41.99 -3.86 18.88
CA ALA A 480 42.49 -3.71 17.51
C ALA A 480 43.44 -4.86 17.09
N ASN A 481 43.93 -5.64 18.06
CA ASN A 481 44.84 -6.75 17.85
C ASN A 481 44.47 -7.95 18.76
N ALA A 482 44.64 -9.16 18.25
CA ALA A 482 44.51 -10.41 19.00
C ALA A 482 45.73 -11.32 18.76
N ALA A 483 46.09 -12.13 19.76
CA ALA A 483 47.10 -13.16 19.57
C ALA A 483 46.58 -14.32 18.70
N VAL A 484 47.49 -15.03 18.01
CA VAL A 484 47.14 -16.23 17.24
C VAL A 484 46.56 -17.29 18.20
N ASN A 485 45.47 -17.94 17.81
CA ASN A 485 44.70 -18.90 18.62
C ASN A 485 44.08 -18.32 19.91
N ALA A 486 44.08 -16.99 20.10
CA ALA A 486 43.38 -16.34 21.21
C ALA A 486 41.97 -15.91 20.81
N SER A 487 41.10 -15.79 21.81
CA SER A 487 39.75 -15.23 21.68
C SER A 487 39.76 -13.75 22.02
N ALA A 488 39.12 -12.93 21.19
CA ALA A 488 38.88 -11.51 21.42
C ALA A 488 37.37 -11.24 21.46
N THR A 489 36.90 -10.58 22.52
CA THR A 489 35.48 -10.22 22.62
C THR A 489 35.23 -8.90 21.90
N LEU A 490 34.21 -8.88 21.05
CA LEU A 490 33.73 -7.70 20.35
C LEU A 490 32.27 -7.45 20.73
N GLN A 491 31.90 -6.19 20.85
CA GLN A 491 30.55 -5.76 21.17
C GLN A 491 30.10 -4.68 20.20
N ALA A 492 28.94 -4.90 19.58
CA ALA A 492 28.24 -3.90 18.80
C ALA A 492 27.30 -3.14 19.72
N ALA A 493 27.37 -1.82 19.68
CA ALA A 493 26.43 -0.97 20.39
C ALA A 493 26.03 0.19 19.50
N TYR A 494 24.77 0.58 19.59
CA TYR A 494 24.33 1.91 19.18
C TYR A 494 24.71 2.87 20.32
N GLN A 495 26.01 3.09 20.53
CA GLN A 495 26.53 3.98 21.57
C GLN A 495 27.79 4.71 21.08
N ALA A 496 27.80 6.04 21.23
CA ALA A 496 29.03 6.82 21.30
C ALA A 496 29.50 6.95 22.76
N PRO A 497 30.74 7.38 23.04
CA PRO A 497 31.12 7.82 24.38
C PRO A 497 30.21 8.99 24.81
N GLY A 498 29.43 8.81 25.90
CA GLY A 498 28.50 9.82 26.44
C GLY A 498 27.00 9.50 26.30
N ASP A 499 26.65 8.43 25.57
CA ASP A 499 25.27 7.98 25.36
C ASP A 499 24.74 7.22 26.61
N PRO A 500 23.49 7.45 27.10
CA PRO A 500 22.90 6.65 28.17
C PRO A 500 23.02 5.14 27.87
N ALA A 501 23.24 4.34 28.92
CA ALA A 501 23.48 2.90 28.81
C ALA A 501 22.36 2.08 28.13
N ALA A 502 21.20 2.68 27.86
CA ALA A 502 20.03 2.03 27.25
C ALA A 502 20.16 1.93 25.71
N ASN A 503 19.48 0.95 25.11
CA ASN A 503 19.36 0.86 23.66
C ASN A 503 18.59 2.07 23.10
N VAL A 504 19.10 2.69 22.03
CA VAL A 504 18.51 3.88 21.38
C VAL A 504 17.01 3.74 21.06
N VAL A 505 16.56 2.55 20.64
CA VAL A 505 15.14 2.30 20.34
C VAL A 505 14.28 2.35 21.60
N ILE A 506 14.79 1.84 22.72
CA ILE A 506 14.09 1.89 24.01
C ILE A 506 14.10 3.31 24.53
N HIS A 507 15.26 3.98 24.53
CA HIS A 507 15.39 5.34 25.03
C HIS A 507 14.46 6.30 24.28
N ASP A 508 14.58 6.36 22.96
CA ASP A 508 13.80 7.29 22.13
C ASP A 508 12.32 6.90 22.13
N GLY A 509 12.02 5.59 22.06
CA GLY A 509 10.66 5.08 22.09
C GLY A 509 9.94 5.39 23.39
N LEU A 510 10.61 5.24 24.54
CA LEU A 510 10.08 5.60 25.85
C LEU A 510 9.92 7.11 26.01
N ALA A 511 10.92 7.90 25.61
CA ALA A 511 10.85 9.36 25.70
C ALA A 511 9.71 9.92 24.85
N ALA A 512 9.58 9.47 23.60
CA ALA A 512 8.49 9.86 22.70
C ALA A 512 7.12 9.42 23.24
N THR A 513 7.03 8.19 23.78
CA THR A 513 5.78 7.72 24.40
C THR A 513 5.40 8.55 25.62
N LEU A 514 6.36 8.88 26.49
CA LEU A 514 6.10 9.71 27.68
C LEU A 514 5.60 11.10 27.29
N ALA A 515 6.23 11.72 26.28
CA ALA A 515 5.82 13.02 25.78
C ALA A 515 4.39 13.00 25.20
N GLN A 516 4.05 12.00 24.38
CA GLN A 516 2.71 11.85 23.80
C GLN A 516 1.65 11.49 24.85
N TRP A 517 2.01 10.64 25.81
CA TRP A 517 1.14 10.25 26.92
C TRP A 517 0.77 11.44 27.80
N THR A 518 1.77 12.26 28.17
CA THR A 518 1.54 13.45 29.00
C THR A 518 0.80 14.56 28.23
N ALA A 519 1.11 14.76 26.95
CA ALA A 519 0.38 15.69 26.09
C ALA A 519 -1.10 15.31 25.91
N SER A 520 -1.44 14.02 26.01
CA SER A 520 -2.82 13.52 25.97
C SER A 520 -3.47 13.39 27.36
N GLY A 521 -2.94 14.09 28.37
CA GLY A 521 -3.52 14.18 29.71
C GLY A 521 -3.19 13.01 30.65
N GLY A 522 -2.32 12.08 30.23
CA GLY A 522 -1.86 10.98 31.08
C GLY A 522 -0.85 11.42 32.14
N THR A 523 -0.87 10.77 33.31
CA THR A 523 0.13 11.02 34.37
C THR A 523 1.48 10.41 34.00
N ALA A 524 2.56 11.18 34.14
CA ALA A 524 3.91 10.71 33.84
C ALA A 524 4.28 9.46 34.65
N TRP A 525 4.89 8.48 33.99
CA TRP A 525 5.46 7.28 34.60
C TRP A 525 6.99 7.41 34.67
N ALA A 526 7.63 6.58 35.50
CA ALA A 526 9.08 6.57 35.67
C ALA A 526 9.68 5.23 35.26
N ALA A 527 10.80 5.28 34.54
CA ALA A 527 11.64 4.12 34.30
C ALA A 527 12.41 3.77 35.57
N LEU A 528 12.42 2.48 35.93
CA LEU A 528 13.15 1.96 37.07
C LEU A 528 14.63 1.78 36.70
N SER A 529 15.52 1.94 37.68
CA SER A 529 16.91 1.51 37.53
C SER A 529 16.97 -0.01 37.31
N ALA A 530 18.07 -0.53 36.75
CA ALA A 530 18.21 -1.97 36.55
C ALA A 530 18.05 -2.75 37.88
N VAL A 531 18.56 -2.21 38.99
CA VAL A 531 18.45 -2.81 40.32
C VAL A 531 17.01 -2.79 40.84
N ASP A 532 16.31 -1.66 40.68
CA ASP A 532 14.91 -1.53 41.12
C ASP A 532 13.98 -2.39 40.25
N ALA A 533 14.28 -2.52 38.95
CA ALA A 533 13.55 -3.40 38.04
C ALA A 533 13.68 -4.87 38.46
N THR A 534 14.90 -5.36 38.70
CA THR A 534 15.13 -6.73 39.20
C THR A 534 14.46 -6.97 40.54
N THR A 535 14.50 -5.98 41.45
CA THR A 535 13.79 -6.06 42.74
C THR A 535 12.27 -6.17 42.54
N ALA A 536 11.70 -5.37 41.63
CA ALA A 536 10.28 -5.41 41.33
C ALA A 536 9.86 -6.71 40.62
N TRP A 537 10.69 -7.26 39.73
CA TRP A 537 10.44 -8.56 39.10
C TRP A 537 10.38 -9.69 40.12
N ASN A 538 11.32 -9.72 41.07
CA ASN A 538 11.34 -10.72 42.13
C ASN A 538 10.17 -10.60 43.13
N ALA A 539 9.51 -9.44 43.16
CA ALA A 539 8.31 -9.21 43.95
C ALA A 539 6.99 -9.51 43.20
N ALA A 540 7.04 -10.07 41.98
CA ALA A 540 5.86 -10.33 41.17
C ALA A 540 4.90 -11.37 41.81
N ALA A 541 3.61 -11.04 41.85
CA ALA A 541 2.57 -11.85 42.51
C ALA A 541 1.90 -12.85 41.53
N PRO A 542 1.60 -14.09 41.95
CA PRO A 542 0.79 -15.02 41.17
C PRO A 542 -0.69 -14.62 41.17
N HIS A 543 -1.41 -14.99 40.10
CA HIS A 543 -2.83 -14.68 39.90
C HIS A 543 -3.65 -15.92 39.53
N ALA A 544 -4.90 -15.99 40.01
CA ALA A 544 -5.88 -16.93 39.51
C ALA A 544 -6.45 -16.45 38.16
N ALA A 545 -6.88 -17.37 37.29
CA ALA A 545 -7.32 -17.04 35.93
C ALA A 545 -8.52 -16.07 35.84
N ALA A 546 -9.30 -15.95 36.91
CA ALA A 546 -10.44 -15.05 37.03
C ALA A 546 -10.11 -13.71 37.71
N ASP A 547 -8.84 -13.46 38.07
CA ASP A 547 -8.48 -12.25 38.80
C ASP A 547 -8.71 -10.99 37.94
N PRO A 548 -9.29 -9.92 38.51
CA PRO A 548 -9.65 -8.70 37.77
C PRO A 548 -8.52 -8.05 36.94
N PRO A 549 -7.25 -8.01 37.39
CA PRO A 549 -6.15 -7.43 36.62
C PRO A 549 -5.92 -8.16 35.28
N LEU A 550 -6.08 -9.49 35.25
CA LEU A 550 -5.85 -10.29 34.04
C LEU A 550 -6.86 -9.95 32.94
N ALA A 551 -8.12 -9.68 33.31
CA ALA A 551 -9.14 -9.24 32.36
C ALA A 551 -8.80 -7.87 31.75
N VAL A 552 -8.27 -6.94 32.55
CA VAL A 552 -7.82 -5.62 32.08
C VAL A 552 -6.62 -5.74 31.14
N PHE A 553 -5.63 -6.59 31.47
CA PHE A 553 -4.49 -6.84 30.59
C PHE A 553 -4.92 -7.44 29.25
N ARG A 554 -5.82 -8.43 29.26
CA ARG A 554 -6.36 -9.05 28.04
C ARG A 554 -7.11 -8.04 27.17
N ALA A 555 -7.96 -7.21 27.77
CA ALA A 555 -8.69 -6.16 27.07
C ALA A 555 -7.76 -5.08 26.47
N ALA A 556 -6.58 -4.86 27.07
CA ALA A 556 -5.53 -3.98 26.56
C ALA A 556 -4.58 -4.66 25.55
N GLY A 557 -4.76 -5.94 25.24
CA GLY A 557 -3.90 -6.69 24.31
C GLY A 557 -2.57 -7.15 24.90
N LEU A 558 -2.44 -7.21 26.23
CA LEU A 558 -1.25 -7.65 26.94
C LEU A 558 -1.37 -9.11 27.42
N ALA A 559 -0.23 -9.73 27.73
CA ALA A 559 -0.18 -11.10 28.26
C ALA A 559 -0.77 -11.19 29.68
N ASP A 560 -1.57 -12.22 29.93
CA ASP A 560 -2.17 -12.53 31.23
C ASP A 560 -1.40 -13.65 31.95
N LEU A 561 -0.34 -13.27 32.67
CA LEU A 561 0.49 -14.22 33.41
C LEU A 561 -0.16 -14.64 34.73
N THR A 562 -0.48 -15.93 34.86
CA THR A 562 -0.94 -16.53 36.13
C THR A 562 0.21 -16.92 37.06
N ALA A 563 1.37 -17.30 36.50
CA ALA A 563 2.55 -17.74 37.25
C ALA A 563 3.83 -17.00 36.79
N PRO A 564 4.25 -15.92 37.48
CA PRO A 564 5.35 -15.07 37.00
C PRO A 564 6.76 -15.62 37.28
N ALA A 565 6.96 -16.48 38.28
CA ALA A 565 8.30 -16.95 38.70
C ALA A 565 9.20 -17.51 37.57
N PRO A 566 8.76 -18.44 36.69
CA PRO A 566 9.61 -18.94 35.61
C PRO A 566 9.92 -17.87 34.54
N ILE A 567 9.04 -16.87 34.40
CA ILE A 567 9.21 -15.75 33.47
C ILE A 567 10.26 -14.78 34.01
N VAL A 568 10.25 -14.48 35.31
CA VAL A 568 11.23 -13.62 35.98
C VAL A 568 12.65 -14.14 35.81
N ALA A 569 12.88 -15.44 36.04
CA ALA A 569 14.19 -16.06 35.83
C ALA A 569 14.70 -15.93 34.37
N GLN A 570 13.79 -15.94 33.40
CA GLN A 570 14.14 -15.74 32.00
C GLN A 570 14.38 -14.26 31.65
N LEU A 571 13.68 -13.32 32.30
CA LEU A 571 13.91 -11.88 32.14
C LEU A 571 15.31 -11.48 32.61
N GLU A 572 15.76 -12.01 33.75
CA GLU A 572 17.09 -11.73 34.31
C GLU A 572 18.24 -12.25 33.43
N ALA A 573 17.98 -13.23 32.55
CA ALA A 573 18.94 -13.75 31.59
C ALA A 573 19.07 -12.89 30.32
N LEU A 574 18.17 -11.92 30.10
CA LEU A 574 18.21 -11.05 28.93
C LEU A 574 19.31 -9.98 29.04
N PRO A 575 19.88 -9.51 27.92
CA PRO A 575 20.80 -8.39 27.94
C PRO A 575 20.11 -7.13 28.50
N PRO A 576 20.64 -6.50 29.56
CA PRO A 576 20.00 -5.39 30.25
C PRO A 576 19.83 -4.15 29.35
N GLU A 577 20.63 -4.02 28.30
CA GLU A 577 20.49 -2.92 27.34
C GLU A 577 19.23 -3.04 26.46
N LEU A 578 18.61 -4.22 26.36
CA LEU A 578 17.46 -4.50 25.48
C LEU A 578 16.11 -4.52 26.22
N VAL A 579 16.09 -4.21 27.52
CA VAL A 579 14.90 -4.24 28.36
C VAL A 579 14.91 -3.03 29.30
N THR A 580 13.74 -2.45 29.57
CA THR A 580 13.55 -1.42 30.60
C THR A 580 12.20 -1.62 31.27
N THR A 581 12.12 -1.39 32.57
CA THR A 581 10.87 -1.54 33.32
C THR A 581 10.37 -0.17 33.74
N ILE A 582 9.09 0.09 33.55
CA ILE A 582 8.43 1.29 34.06
C ILE A 582 7.42 0.94 35.15
N ALA A 583 7.24 1.83 36.11
CA ALA A 583 6.17 1.74 37.09
C ALA A 583 4.97 2.56 36.63
N LEU A 584 3.77 1.96 36.62
CA LEU A 584 2.55 2.71 36.34
C LEU A 584 2.23 3.68 37.49
N PRO A 585 1.65 4.86 37.20
CA PRO A 585 1.21 5.79 38.23
C PRO A 585 0.18 5.15 39.16
N ALA A 586 0.21 5.51 40.45
CA ALA A 586 -0.58 4.86 41.50
C ALA A 586 -2.09 4.78 41.21
N ALA A 587 -2.67 5.83 40.62
CA ALA A 587 -4.10 5.87 40.26
C ALA A 587 -4.45 4.82 39.19
N LEU A 588 -3.64 4.73 38.12
CA LEU A 588 -3.84 3.74 37.06
C LEU A 588 -3.55 2.32 37.57
N ALA A 589 -2.49 2.13 38.35
CA ALA A 589 -2.17 0.84 38.96
C ALA A 589 -3.31 0.33 39.85
N SER A 590 -3.91 1.19 40.69
CA SER A 590 -5.06 0.84 41.53
C SER A 590 -6.30 0.48 40.71
N ALA A 591 -6.56 1.24 39.63
CA ALA A 591 -7.69 1.00 38.74
C ALA A 591 -7.58 -0.33 37.96
N VAL A 592 -6.35 -0.69 37.54
CA VAL A 592 -6.03 -1.99 36.94
C VAL A 592 -6.24 -3.11 37.97
N LEU A 593 -5.73 -2.95 39.20
CA LEU A 593 -5.89 -3.94 40.26
C LEU A 593 -7.36 -4.19 40.61
N ALA A 594 -8.19 -3.15 40.51
CA ALA A 594 -9.64 -3.22 40.74
C ALA A 594 -10.45 -3.75 39.55
N GLY A 595 -9.85 -4.00 38.38
CA GLY A 595 -10.56 -4.52 37.20
C GLY A 595 -11.45 -3.53 36.48
N THR A 596 -11.20 -2.23 36.61
CA THR A 596 -12.09 -1.20 36.03
C THR A 596 -12.02 -1.15 34.49
N PRO A 597 -13.16 -1.07 33.77
CA PRO A 597 -13.15 -1.02 32.29
C PRO A 597 -12.40 0.18 31.70
N SER A 598 -12.42 1.33 32.37
CA SER A 598 -11.69 2.53 31.92
C SER A 598 -10.17 2.33 31.96
N ALA A 599 -9.65 1.55 32.91
CA ALA A 599 -8.23 1.23 32.98
C ALA A 599 -7.77 0.40 31.78
N ALA A 600 -8.63 -0.47 31.22
CA ALA A 600 -8.32 -1.19 29.99
C ALA A 600 -8.17 -0.22 28.79
N GLY A 601 -9.02 0.80 28.70
CA GLY A 601 -8.92 1.84 27.69
C GLY A 601 -7.62 2.66 27.79
N ASP A 602 -7.26 3.09 29.00
CA ASP A 602 -6.02 3.82 29.24
C ASP A 602 -4.77 2.98 28.97
N LEU A 603 -4.78 1.72 29.39
CA LEU A 603 -3.68 0.80 29.14
C LEU A 603 -3.56 0.48 27.65
N LYS A 604 -4.68 0.26 26.94
CA LYS A 604 -4.71 0.09 25.48
C LYS A 604 -4.14 1.30 24.76
N ARG A 605 -4.44 2.52 25.22
CA ARG A 605 -3.86 3.76 24.69
C ARG A 605 -2.35 3.83 24.93
N LEU A 606 -1.88 3.57 26.15
CA LEU A 606 -0.45 3.59 26.47
C LEU A 606 0.33 2.53 25.67
N VAL A 607 -0.21 1.32 25.57
CA VAL A 607 0.32 0.21 24.75
C VAL A 607 0.36 0.59 23.27
N GLY A 608 -0.71 1.24 22.77
CA GLY A 608 -0.75 1.78 21.42
C GLY A 608 0.35 2.81 21.14
N LEU A 609 0.66 3.67 22.12
CA LEU A 609 1.78 4.61 22.01
C LEU A 609 3.13 3.90 22.01
N PHE A 610 3.34 2.87 22.84
CA PHE A 610 4.58 2.08 22.80
C PHE A 610 4.78 1.42 21.43
N ALA A 611 3.72 0.82 20.88
CA ALA A 611 3.74 0.23 19.55
C ALA A 611 4.01 1.28 18.45
N ALA A 612 3.36 2.44 18.52
CA ALA A 612 3.54 3.54 17.57
C ALA A 612 4.99 4.09 17.58
N ASN A 613 5.64 4.07 18.75
CA ASN A 613 7.02 4.53 18.94
C ASN A 613 8.06 3.39 18.81
N GLY A 614 7.69 2.24 18.21
CA GLY A 614 8.63 1.24 17.73
C GLY A 614 9.13 0.23 18.77
N LEU A 615 8.50 0.13 19.94
CA LEU A 615 8.83 -0.87 20.96
C LEU A 615 8.26 -2.25 20.57
N ALA A 616 8.96 -3.32 20.91
CA ALA A 616 8.65 -4.66 20.38
C ALA A 616 7.65 -5.43 21.25
N SER A 617 7.74 -5.22 22.57
CA SER A 617 7.00 -6.00 23.54
C SER A 617 6.78 -5.21 24.83
N ALA A 618 5.66 -5.53 25.50
CA ALA A 618 5.39 -5.12 26.87
C ALA A 618 4.82 -6.30 27.64
N LEU A 619 5.38 -6.54 28.81
CA LEU A 619 4.93 -7.55 29.75
C LEU A 619 4.45 -6.89 31.04
N PRO A 620 3.16 -7.00 31.38
CA PRO A 620 2.66 -6.53 32.65
C PRO A 620 3.01 -7.51 33.77
N LEU A 621 3.44 -6.98 34.91
CA LEU A 621 3.55 -7.72 36.17
C LEU A 621 2.88 -6.90 37.26
N THR A 622 2.15 -7.58 38.14
CA THR A 622 1.67 -7.05 39.40
C THR A 622 2.63 -7.49 40.50
N THR A 623 2.91 -6.62 41.44
CA THR A 623 3.80 -6.91 42.55
C THR A 623 3.02 -7.14 43.84
N THR A 624 3.63 -7.86 44.78
CA THR A 624 3.07 -8.13 46.12
C THR A 624 2.83 -6.87 46.95
N ASP A 625 3.45 -5.74 46.60
CA ASP A 625 3.22 -4.42 47.20
C ASP A 625 2.16 -3.58 46.44
N HIS A 626 1.29 -4.24 45.66
CA HIS A 626 0.18 -3.62 44.92
C HIS A 626 0.60 -2.55 43.88
N ARG A 627 1.78 -2.71 43.27
CA ARG A 627 2.16 -1.94 42.07
C ARG A 627 1.87 -2.74 40.81
N VAL A 628 1.73 -2.00 39.71
CA VAL A 628 1.70 -2.57 38.36
C VAL A 628 2.90 -2.02 37.61
N ILE A 629 3.76 -2.92 37.15
CA ILE A 629 4.95 -2.58 36.35
C ILE A 629 4.77 -3.11 34.93
N LEU A 630 5.33 -2.38 33.97
CA LEU A 630 5.43 -2.83 32.58
C LEU A 630 6.90 -3.01 32.23
N THR A 631 7.31 -4.25 31.98
CA THR A 631 8.62 -4.56 31.42
C THR A 631 8.54 -4.43 29.91
N ILE A 632 9.35 -3.56 29.33
CA ILE A 632 9.30 -3.17 27.93
C ILE A 632 10.58 -3.65 27.24
N GLY A 633 10.45 -4.28 26.08
CA GLY A 633 11.56 -4.84 25.33
C GLY A 633 11.69 -4.27 23.93
N ALA A 634 12.95 -4.09 23.49
CA ALA A 634 13.28 -3.98 22.06
C ALA A 634 13.28 -5.34 21.34
N ILE A 635 13.12 -6.41 22.11
CA ILE A 635 13.07 -7.81 21.65
C ILE A 635 11.77 -8.46 22.15
N GLY A 636 11.53 -9.71 21.76
CA GLY A 636 10.43 -10.48 22.36
C GLY A 636 10.74 -10.81 23.82
N LEU A 637 9.79 -10.57 24.71
CA LEU A 637 9.93 -10.90 26.13
C LEU A 637 9.39 -12.31 26.42
N PRO A 638 9.97 -13.04 27.39
CA PRO A 638 9.40 -14.28 27.90
C PRO A 638 7.93 -14.09 28.29
N GLY A 639 7.06 -15.02 27.88
CA GLY A 639 5.61 -14.97 28.17
C GLY A 639 4.79 -14.01 27.29
N ALA A 640 5.36 -12.89 26.82
CA ALA A 640 4.67 -11.92 25.95
C ALA A 640 5.03 -12.03 24.46
N GLY A 641 6.18 -12.59 24.11
CA GLY A 641 6.68 -12.58 22.73
C GLY A 641 6.88 -11.15 22.21
N VAL A 642 6.59 -10.92 20.94
CA VAL A 642 6.52 -9.58 20.32
C VAL A 642 5.05 -9.18 20.17
N ASN A 643 4.44 -8.67 21.25
CA ASN A 643 3.01 -8.33 21.28
C ASN A 643 2.72 -6.89 20.84
N LEU A 644 3.72 -6.01 20.81
CA LEU A 644 3.55 -4.62 20.35
C LEU A 644 3.93 -4.43 18.88
N SER A 645 4.53 -5.45 18.28
CA SER A 645 5.17 -5.38 16.97
C SER A 645 5.11 -6.75 16.30
N ASP A 646 5.07 -6.78 14.97
CA ASP A 646 5.20 -8.01 14.19
C ASP A 646 6.58 -8.69 14.31
N ARG A 647 7.61 -7.93 14.70
CA ARG A 647 9.01 -8.36 14.77
C ARG A 647 9.76 -7.70 15.92
N ARG A 648 10.97 -8.20 16.20
CA ARG A 648 11.90 -7.58 17.16
C ARG A 648 12.32 -6.21 16.64
N SER A 649 12.44 -5.23 17.53
CA SER A 649 12.85 -3.87 17.18
C SER A 649 14.37 -3.75 16.97
N VAL A 650 15.18 -4.68 17.49
CA VAL A 650 16.64 -4.65 17.31
C VAL A 650 17.19 -6.04 16.92
N GLY A 651 18.21 -6.04 16.06
CA GLY A 651 18.95 -7.24 15.68
C GLY A 651 20.39 -6.94 15.28
N PHE A 652 21.28 -7.92 15.40
CA PHE A 652 22.68 -7.79 15.00
C PHE A 652 23.11 -9.03 14.23
N ARG A 653 23.80 -8.83 13.12
CA ARG A 653 24.38 -9.91 12.32
C ARG A 653 25.84 -9.64 12.03
N TRP A 654 26.70 -10.56 12.46
CA TRP A 654 28.15 -10.44 12.41
C TRP A 654 28.72 -11.20 11.22
N TYR A 655 29.73 -10.59 10.59
CA TYR A 655 30.46 -11.14 9.46
C TYR A 655 31.96 -10.88 9.64
N THR A 656 32.79 -11.75 9.07
CA THR A 656 34.23 -11.53 8.95
C THR A 656 34.64 -11.53 7.49
N VAL A 657 35.51 -10.60 7.13
CA VAL A 657 36.09 -10.48 5.78
C VAL A 657 37.63 -10.49 5.92
N PRO A 658 38.32 -11.55 5.48
CA PRO A 658 39.77 -11.57 5.47
C PRO A 658 40.30 -10.52 4.48
N LEU A 659 41.13 -9.59 4.97
CA LEU A 659 41.85 -8.63 4.13
C LEU A 659 43.25 -9.16 3.78
N THR A 660 43.88 -9.87 4.72
CA THR A 660 45.12 -10.62 4.50
C THR A 660 45.14 -11.90 5.33
N GLY A 661 45.79 -12.95 4.84
CA GLY A 661 45.81 -14.27 5.50
C GLY A 661 44.48 -15.01 5.38
N SER A 662 44.30 -16.06 6.18
CA SER A 662 43.10 -16.92 6.12
C SER A 662 41.86 -16.34 6.83
N GLY A 663 42.04 -15.25 7.58
CA GLY A 663 40.97 -14.58 8.33
C GLY A 663 40.59 -15.25 9.65
N GLY A 664 39.77 -14.57 10.44
CA GLY A 664 39.17 -15.12 11.66
C GLY A 664 37.69 -15.45 11.53
N GLN A 665 37.17 -16.14 12.54
CA GLN A 665 35.76 -16.51 12.68
C GLN A 665 35.13 -15.77 13.86
N VAL A 666 33.81 -15.64 13.82
CA VAL A 666 33.00 -15.03 14.87
C VAL A 666 31.93 -15.99 15.37
N LYS A 667 31.72 -16.03 16.68
CA LYS A 667 30.61 -16.76 17.33
C LYS A 667 29.65 -15.76 17.98
N PRO A 668 28.63 -15.28 17.24
CA PRO A 668 27.77 -14.18 17.70
C PRO A 668 26.71 -14.65 18.71
N ILE A 669 26.43 -13.77 19.68
CA ILE A 669 25.32 -13.83 20.62
C ILE A 669 24.72 -12.40 20.68
N GLY A 670 23.77 -12.12 19.79
CA GLY A 670 23.14 -10.80 19.69
C GLY A 670 24.15 -9.68 19.42
N SER A 671 24.19 -8.68 20.30
CA SER A 671 25.10 -7.52 20.28
C SER A 671 26.56 -7.87 20.59
N ARG A 672 26.87 -9.11 21.00
CA ARG A 672 28.24 -9.54 21.36
C ARG A 672 28.71 -10.65 20.43
N THR A 673 30.01 -10.75 20.22
CA THR A 673 30.60 -11.89 19.52
C THR A 673 32.01 -12.17 20.05
N VAL A 674 32.45 -13.42 19.92
CA VAL A 674 33.85 -13.81 20.15
C VAL A 674 34.52 -14.00 18.80
N PHE A 675 35.59 -13.27 18.56
CA PHE A 675 36.48 -13.41 17.41
C PHE A 675 37.64 -14.34 17.75
N THR A 676 37.94 -15.29 16.86
CA THR A 676 39.11 -16.18 16.95
C THR A 676 39.78 -16.30 15.59
N SER A 677 41.11 -16.45 15.58
CA SER A 677 41.86 -16.70 14.35
C SER A 677 43.02 -17.65 14.60
N ALA A 678 43.18 -18.63 13.70
CA ALA A 678 44.26 -19.62 13.76
C ALA A 678 45.55 -19.16 13.07
N THR A 679 45.50 -18.08 12.29
CA THR A 679 46.65 -17.56 11.54
C THR A 679 46.81 -16.05 11.71
N ALA A 680 48.04 -15.56 11.62
CA ALA A 680 48.29 -14.12 11.55
C ALA A 680 47.68 -13.51 10.28
N GLY A 681 47.25 -12.26 10.36
CA GLY A 681 46.59 -11.56 9.25
C GLY A 681 45.74 -10.39 9.71
N LEU A 682 44.98 -9.81 8.78
CA LEU A 682 44.05 -8.70 9.04
C LEU A 682 42.65 -9.10 8.62
N THR A 683 41.69 -8.93 9.53
CA THR A 683 40.27 -9.21 9.28
C THR A 683 39.44 -7.96 9.52
N ALA A 684 38.54 -7.64 8.59
CA ALA A 684 37.46 -6.69 8.84
C ALA A 684 36.29 -7.45 9.47
N VAL A 685 35.91 -7.07 10.68
CA VAL A 685 34.69 -7.55 11.34
C VAL A 685 33.60 -6.56 11.02
N VAL A 686 32.54 -7.03 10.36
CA VAL A 686 31.40 -6.21 9.94
C VAL A 686 30.19 -6.61 10.75
N VAL A 687 29.46 -5.64 11.27
CA VAL A 687 28.16 -5.88 11.90
C VAL A 687 27.08 -5.11 11.14
N LEU A 688 26.03 -5.84 10.77
CA LEU A 688 24.77 -5.27 10.32
C LEU A 688 23.85 -5.18 11.53
N GLY A 689 23.61 -3.96 11.99
CA GLY A 689 22.62 -3.66 13.01
C GLY A 689 21.27 -3.37 12.38
N TYR A 690 20.21 -3.86 12.99
CA TYR A 690 18.84 -3.45 12.69
C TYR A 690 18.32 -2.75 13.95
N ALA A 691 17.79 -1.54 13.79
CA ALA A 691 17.09 -0.80 14.82
C ALA A 691 15.83 -0.21 14.19
N ARG A 692 14.66 -0.66 14.63
CA ARG A 692 13.37 -0.23 14.11
C ARG A 692 13.15 1.24 14.45
N ARG A 693 12.92 2.04 13.43
CA ARG A 693 12.60 3.45 13.56
C ARG A 693 11.12 3.66 13.38
N PRO A 694 10.47 4.49 14.23
CA PRO A 694 9.07 4.81 14.07
C PRO A 694 8.78 5.34 12.65
N GLY A 695 7.69 4.86 12.05
CA GLY A 695 7.24 5.32 10.74
C GLY A 695 8.05 4.83 9.53
N LEU A 696 9.02 3.94 9.70
CA LEU A 696 9.72 3.27 8.60
C LEU A 696 9.35 1.78 8.53
N ASN A 697 9.39 1.20 7.34
CA ASN A 697 9.10 -0.21 7.07
C ASN A 697 10.40 -1.02 6.98
N ASP A 698 10.33 -2.33 7.19
CA ASP A 698 11.51 -3.17 7.02
C ASP A 698 11.99 -3.19 5.56
N PRO A 699 13.26 -3.52 5.29
CA PRO A 699 13.71 -3.77 3.93
C PRO A 699 12.84 -4.83 3.25
N TYR A 700 12.47 -4.58 2.00
CA TYR A 700 11.54 -5.42 1.22
C TYR A 700 10.13 -5.49 1.82
N GLU A 701 9.65 -4.42 2.44
CA GLU A 701 8.31 -4.31 2.99
C GLU A 701 7.66 -2.98 2.58
N PHE A 702 6.35 -3.02 2.34
CA PHE A 702 5.53 -1.82 2.29
C PHE A 702 4.31 -1.98 3.20
N ARG A 703 3.78 -0.85 3.66
CA ARG A 703 2.61 -0.80 4.53
C ARG A 703 1.43 -0.19 3.79
N ALA A 704 0.31 -0.89 3.81
CA ALA A 704 -0.98 -0.36 3.38
C ALA A 704 -1.83 -0.08 4.63
N SER A 705 -2.32 1.14 4.76
CA SER A 705 -3.14 1.57 5.90
C SER A 705 -4.31 2.44 5.48
N VAL A 706 -5.32 2.53 6.33
CA VAL A 706 -6.44 3.48 6.20
C VAL A 706 -6.25 4.65 7.16
N PRO A 707 -6.82 5.84 6.88
CA PRO A 707 -6.79 6.96 7.81
C PRO A 707 -7.38 6.58 9.17
N ASN A 708 -6.84 7.17 10.25
CA ASN A 708 -7.31 6.93 11.62
C ASN A 708 -8.83 7.11 11.74
N GLY A 709 -9.50 6.16 12.40
CA GLY A 709 -10.96 6.14 12.56
C GLY A 709 -11.74 5.54 11.39
N THR A 710 -11.07 5.19 10.28
CA THR A 710 -11.70 4.42 9.20
C THR A 710 -11.72 2.94 9.58
N LEU A 711 -12.91 2.34 9.55
CA LEU A 711 -13.10 0.91 9.83
C LEU A 711 -13.56 0.19 8.57
N LEU A 712 -12.91 -0.94 8.29
CA LEU A 712 -13.28 -1.84 7.20
C LEU A 712 -14.14 -2.97 7.75
N THR A 713 -15.27 -3.23 7.09
CA THR A 713 -16.09 -4.42 7.36
C THR A 713 -15.37 -5.68 6.87
N ILE A 714 -15.80 -6.86 7.35
CA ILE A 714 -15.22 -8.15 6.95
C ILE A 714 -15.16 -8.32 5.41
N PRO A 715 -16.23 -8.05 4.63
CA PRO A 715 -16.16 -8.16 3.17
C PRO A 715 -15.17 -7.18 2.53
N GLN A 716 -15.04 -5.97 3.06
CA GLN A 716 -14.08 -4.97 2.57
C GLN A 716 -12.64 -5.40 2.87
N TYR A 717 -12.39 -5.94 4.07
CA TYR A 717 -11.10 -6.50 4.45
C TYR A 717 -10.71 -7.72 3.60
N GLU A 718 -11.63 -8.67 3.38
CA GLU A 718 -11.40 -9.84 2.51
C GLU A 718 -11.01 -9.41 1.08
N TYR A 719 -11.72 -8.43 0.53
CA TYR A 719 -11.43 -7.90 -0.80
C TYR A 719 -10.09 -7.16 -0.86
N LEU A 720 -9.76 -6.36 0.16
CA LEU A 720 -8.47 -5.68 0.29
C LEU A 720 -7.31 -6.68 0.32
N MET A 721 -7.41 -7.73 1.14
CA MET A 721 -6.34 -8.73 1.27
C MET A 721 -6.09 -9.49 -0.04
N ASN A 722 -7.16 -9.82 -0.78
CA ASN A 722 -7.03 -10.39 -2.13
C ASN A 722 -6.37 -9.39 -3.11
N THR A 723 -6.74 -8.11 -3.04
CA THR A 723 -6.15 -7.06 -3.88
C THR A 723 -4.66 -6.89 -3.62
N LEU A 724 -4.26 -6.83 -2.34
CA LEU A 724 -2.86 -6.75 -1.92
C LEU A 724 -2.07 -8.01 -2.29
N GLY A 725 -2.70 -9.18 -2.21
CA GLY A 725 -2.11 -10.46 -2.61
C GLY A 725 -1.79 -10.54 -4.12
N GLU A 726 -2.69 -10.03 -4.97
CA GLU A 726 -2.48 -10.03 -6.43
C GLU A 726 -1.43 -9.00 -6.88
N ILE A 727 -1.33 -7.85 -6.19
CA ILE A 727 -0.43 -6.74 -6.57
C ILE A 727 0.95 -6.84 -5.88
N LEU A 728 1.21 -7.91 -5.12
CA LEU A 728 2.44 -8.08 -4.37
C LEU A 728 3.68 -8.26 -5.28
N PRO A 729 4.69 -7.38 -5.21
CA PRO A 729 5.95 -7.63 -5.90
C PRO A 729 6.65 -8.88 -5.36
N ILE A 730 7.30 -9.64 -6.24
CA ILE A 730 8.08 -10.83 -5.85
C ILE A 730 9.15 -10.43 -4.83
N GLY A 731 9.18 -11.14 -3.70
CA GLY A 731 10.17 -10.93 -2.63
C GLY A 731 9.88 -9.75 -1.71
N VAL A 732 8.76 -9.03 -1.89
CA VAL A 732 8.30 -7.95 -1.01
C VAL A 732 7.17 -8.46 -0.11
N LEU A 733 7.10 -7.97 1.11
CA LEU A 733 6.04 -8.29 2.08
C LEU A 733 5.07 -7.12 2.23
N VAL A 734 3.76 -7.41 2.29
CA VAL A 734 2.74 -6.42 2.65
C VAL A 734 2.51 -6.44 4.15
N ASN A 735 2.83 -5.35 4.83
CA ASN A 735 2.54 -5.20 6.24
C ASN A 735 1.15 -4.61 6.44
N THR A 736 0.23 -5.44 6.91
CA THR A 736 -1.15 -5.06 7.27
C THR A 736 -1.35 -5.06 8.80
N PHE A 737 -0.29 -5.08 9.60
CA PHE A 737 -0.39 -5.16 11.06
C PHE A 737 -1.23 -4.03 11.66
N THR A 738 -0.94 -2.78 11.30
CA THR A 738 -1.73 -1.62 11.78
C THR A 738 -3.19 -1.70 11.37
N LEU A 739 -3.45 -2.06 10.11
CA LEU A 739 -4.81 -2.26 9.60
C LEU A 739 -5.56 -3.33 10.42
N ARG A 740 -4.90 -4.44 10.77
CA ARG A 740 -5.47 -5.53 11.57
C ARG A 740 -5.67 -5.18 13.05
N GLN A 741 -4.88 -4.25 13.60
CA GLN A 741 -4.99 -3.85 15.01
C GLN A 741 -6.07 -2.79 15.23
N SER A 742 -6.32 -1.91 14.25
CA SER A 742 -7.19 -0.74 14.45
C SER A 742 -8.08 -0.35 13.28
N GLY A 743 -8.03 -1.07 12.15
CA GLY A 743 -8.70 -0.70 10.90
C GLY A 743 -9.79 -1.68 10.45
N VAL A 744 -10.11 -2.69 11.26
CA VAL A 744 -11.14 -3.70 10.96
C VAL A 744 -12.20 -3.68 12.06
N ASP A 745 -13.45 -3.64 11.65
CA ASP A 745 -14.63 -3.80 12.50
C ASP A 745 -15.29 -5.13 12.09
N LEU A 746 -15.18 -6.13 12.96
CA LEU A 746 -15.73 -7.44 12.67
C LEU A 746 -17.25 -7.41 12.82
N ASN A 747 -17.75 -6.78 13.88
CA ASN A 747 -19.15 -6.87 14.30
C ASN A 747 -20.06 -5.81 13.65
N GLY A 748 -19.49 -4.83 12.96
CA GLY A 748 -20.20 -3.69 12.38
C GLY A 748 -20.75 -2.71 13.42
N ASP A 749 -20.18 -2.71 14.64
CA ASP A 749 -20.64 -1.91 15.77
C ASP A 749 -19.96 -0.51 15.83
N GLY A 750 -19.08 -0.22 14.86
CA GLY A 750 -18.34 1.04 14.79
C GLY A 750 -17.09 1.05 15.68
N HIS A 751 -16.67 -0.10 16.20
CA HIS A 751 -15.43 -0.25 16.97
C HIS A 751 -14.41 -1.13 16.26
N ALA A 752 -13.13 -0.84 16.49
CA ALA A 752 -12.05 -1.66 15.94
C ALA A 752 -11.85 -2.92 16.77
N ASP A 753 -11.89 -4.07 16.10
CA ASP A 753 -11.61 -5.38 16.66
C ASP A 753 -10.16 -5.82 16.33
N PRO A 754 -9.23 -5.80 17.30
CA PRO A 754 -7.85 -6.15 17.03
C PRO A 754 -7.71 -7.63 16.66
N LEU A 755 -7.31 -7.90 15.43
CA LEU A 755 -7.09 -9.27 14.96
C LEU A 755 -5.77 -9.82 15.51
N PRO A 756 -5.69 -11.12 15.83
CA PRO A 756 -4.46 -11.72 16.30
C PRO A 756 -3.33 -11.61 15.26
N PRO A 757 -2.05 -11.56 15.66
CA PRO A 757 -0.92 -11.46 14.73
C PRO A 757 -0.90 -12.57 13.67
N SER A 758 -1.44 -13.76 13.96
CA SER A 758 -1.58 -14.88 13.02
C SER A 758 -2.59 -14.64 11.90
N ALA A 759 -3.52 -13.68 12.05
CA ALA A 759 -4.58 -13.37 11.07
C ALA A 759 -4.06 -12.78 9.74
N ALA A 760 -2.76 -12.50 9.62
CA ALA A 760 -2.14 -11.90 8.43
C ALA A 760 -2.35 -12.74 7.16
N ARG A 761 -2.53 -14.05 7.32
CA ARG A 761 -2.73 -15.03 6.24
C ARG A 761 -4.09 -15.71 6.31
N THR A 762 -4.96 -15.25 7.20
CA THR A 762 -6.25 -15.88 7.48
C THR A 762 -7.35 -15.08 6.79
N PHE A 763 -7.34 -15.12 5.46
CA PHE A 763 -8.43 -14.65 4.61
C PHE A 763 -8.68 -15.70 3.53
N ARG A 764 -9.89 -15.71 2.96
CA ARG A 764 -10.22 -16.64 1.89
C ARG A 764 -9.66 -16.10 0.55
N PRO A 765 -8.73 -16.81 -0.10
CA PRO A 765 -8.26 -16.42 -1.42
C PRO A 765 -9.36 -16.65 -2.45
N PHE A 766 -9.62 -15.66 -3.30
CA PHE A 766 -10.63 -15.76 -4.35
C PHE A 766 -10.18 -16.66 -5.50
N ARG A 767 -8.88 -16.66 -5.79
CA ARG A 767 -8.27 -17.47 -6.84
C ARG A 767 -7.76 -18.78 -6.25
N GLN A 768 -8.13 -19.89 -6.89
CA GLN A 768 -7.65 -21.21 -6.52
C GLN A 768 -6.36 -21.55 -7.27
N ASP A 769 -5.45 -22.25 -6.60
CA ASP A 769 -4.24 -22.79 -7.23
C ASP A 769 -4.64 -23.83 -8.27
N ARG A 770 -4.32 -23.58 -9.54
CA ARG A 770 -4.66 -24.47 -10.67
C ARG A 770 -3.98 -25.85 -10.62
N HIS A 771 -3.12 -26.12 -9.64
CA HIS A 771 -2.34 -27.35 -9.57
C HIS A 771 -2.26 -27.92 -8.14
N ARG A 772 -3.38 -28.47 -7.67
CA ARG A 772 -3.39 -29.62 -6.74
C ARG A 772 -4.55 -30.55 -7.08
N GLY A 773 -4.43 -31.30 -8.19
CA GLY A 773 -5.05 -32.61 -8.41
C GLY A 773 -6.50 -32.89 -7.99
N LEU A 774 -7.35 -31.89 -7.78
CA LEU A 774 -8.77 -32.07 -7.51
C LEU A 774 -9.46 -32.20 -8.85
N VAL A 775 -9.75 -33.44 -9.21
CA VAL A 775 -10.67 -33.80 -10.29
C VAL A 775 -11.93 -32.96 -10.12
N VAL A 776 -12.19 -32.07 -11.07
CA VAL A 776 -13.52 -31.51 -11.26
C VAL A 776 -14.41 -32.72 -11.57
N PRO A 777 -15.39 -33.10 -10.71
CA PRO A 777 -16.32 -34.13 -11.10
C PRO A 777 -17.00 -33.65 -12.39
N PRO A 778 -17.11 -34.50 -13.43
CA PRO A 778 -17.80 -34.10 -14.64
C PRO A 778 -19.19 -33.60 -14.25
N LEU A 779 -19.58 -32.45 -14.81
CA LEU A 779 -20.95 -31.94 -14.73
C LEU A 779 -21.89 -33.11 -15.01
N PRO A 780 -22.93 -33.36 -14.19
CA PRO A 780 -23.91 -34.38 -14.50
C PRO A 780 -24.46 -34.08 -15.89
N ALA A 781 -24.37 -35.08 -16.77
CA ALA A 781 -24.93 -35.00 -18.11
C ALA A 781 -26.37 -34.54 -17.98
N ALA A 782 -26.76 -33.58 -18.82
CA ALA A 782 -28.14 -33.14 -18.92
C ALA A 782 -29.01 -34.40 -19.09
N ASP A 783 -29.88 -34.62 -18.10
CA ASP A 783 -30.89 -35.66 -18.14
C ASP A 783 -31.86 -35.27 -19.26
N THR A 784 -31.56 -35.72 -20.48
CA THR A 784 -32.52 -35.67 -21.59
C THR A 784 -33.55 -36.77 -21.33
N GLY A 785 -34.43 -36.49 -20.38
CA GLY A 785 -35.67 -37.23 -20.18
C GLY A 785 -36.57 -37.04 -21.40
N ALA A 786 -36.99 -38.17 -21.96
CA ALA A 786 -38.05 -38.28 -22.96
C ALA A 786 -39.38 -37.72 -22.46
#